data_AF-H3GTK5-F1
#
_entry.id   AF-H3GTK5-F1
#
_cell.length_a   1.000
_cell.length_b   1.000
_cell.length_c   1.000
_cell.angle_alpha   90.00
_cell.angle_beta   90.00
_cell.angle_gamma   90.00
#
_symmetry.space_group_name_H-M   'P 1'
#
loop_
_entity.id
_entity.type
_entity.pdbx_description
1 polymer ?
#
loop_
_entity_poly.entity_id
_entity_poly.type
_entity_poly.pdbx_seq_one_letter_code
_entity_poly.pdbx_strand_id
1 'polypeptide(L)'
;MLLQRLVVMLYSLWALLQRVKHKKWFFLIFASFYMGLRSTQKQPVVGKPRDVFINQMITESKDVGIRMEPTPVLAPWTNVSFECVGWKRIQSCREEKPEDEAEETPEPEKDFLGCSEEIGTQMAGYCIVRNRTSGDLYKLMVSSCDSLPTGYYTCDMARDFSEFGYHSVKYEHTPVAPSLALPYAATSKRQPSNGVLMIIYDRVLPSAYATIRMLRVQGCELPVELWYRPDEMSIDNPIVHKLLSDYNVRMRPIFDRRAMGFHVKPYAVYYSNFDNVLLLDADNLPAKDPTYLFEEPEFLRTGAIFWPDYWQPSNSLFQLSNTSLLWQLTGVNYVDMFEQESGQVLIDRLRSKRALDKLMYYSTHQPRLLEQLHLIWGDKDLFRLAWLNSSQPFHFIKYPPAVGGLDLEKEKGVFCGLAMIQHDVQGNLVFFHRNSIKLDGKPDQPRIMSHIQEYSLEGNPREYRIFQAVYAHKECCYYIGTDSLPDGRPATQVTPIDSTIYASIEDLAIQFSVEARQLLIDDAMANDLGFRSMRVQYIVALFLLAYVLAIITTRSSSRWWPMQTVLRARGRALAAARMPRPSPAALVPSRSRLQLQVTRAAFSGPPTGPNSDFPASDFDRSEGRSSLWMGLALTAAAMALAATEAAADAEEPAGDAREDPKQIARHIHEHKEEVQAAAKKNESKKRALRKRKTSVRDGKMVVSTAAVRGDRTYMEDTSYVSSCKRFAAVYDGHGGAAVSQYLRNQLFSMIAPELAQLDQEVLAETKGENNVMAKSSRRQKVATMLRDAVHKLDQEVIAKNEWKFQGSTAVGVLLFDDVLYSLNVGDSRAVLCRSGDVVELTRDHKPNDPQERARIESLGGRVQWYGYVDAQGEPIEPYGAYRVNGNLAVARAIGDRDSRPFVVGEAEIRQYDLEYDKDEFIVIASDGLWDVFTSSEVVTFVQDVMSGELGGREAWSSGGHSDTRVPIFEWSQQYTSDRSMIKAARRRRKVQIAKYLVQEALFRGTSDNVSVVVVWLR
;
A
#
# COMPACT_ATOMS: atom_id res chain seq x y z
N MET A 1 44.91 26.69 15.38
CA MET A 1 45.99 26.66 16.41
C MET A 1 45.55 26.16 17.78
N LEU A 2 44.50 26.70 18.45
CA LEU A 2 44.12 26.24 19.81
C LEU A 2 43.89 24.72 19.91
N LEU A 3 43.11 24.14 18.98
CA LEU A 3 42.77 22.71 18.98
C LEU A 3 44.01 21.80 18.96
N GLN A 4 45.03 22.15 18.17
CA GLN A 4 46.32 21.45 18.13
C GLN A 4 47.06 21.49 19.48
N ARG A 5 47.07 22.64 20.17
CA ARG A 5 47.67 22.74 21.52
C ARG A 5 46.92 21.89 22.54
N LEU A 6 45.59 21.81 22.43
CA LEU A 6 44.74 21.01 23.32
C LEU A 6 44.97 19.50 23.11
N VAL A 7 45.05 19.04 21.86
CA VAL A 7 45.41 17.65 21.52
C VAL A 7 46.81 17.28 22.03
N VAL A 8 47.82 18.14 21.79
CA VAL A 8 49.20 17.89 22.29
C VAL A 8 49.26 17.84 23.81
N MET A 9 48.51 18.70 24.51
CA MET A 9 48.45 18.72 25.98
C MET A 9 47.85 17.43 26.53
N LEU A 10 46.73 16.95 25.96
CA LEU A 10 46.09 15.70 26.34
C LEU A 10 46.98 14.48 26.06
N TYR A 11 47.67 14.46 24.91
CA TYR A 11 48.60 13.37 24.57
C TYR A 11 49.82 13.34 25.49
N SER A 12 50.34 14.51 25.88
CA SER A 12 51.42 14.66 26.86
C SER A 12 50.98 14.19 28.26
N LEU A 13 49.77 14.52 28.68
CA LEU A 13 49.21 14.10 29.97
C LEU A 13 49.03 12.58 30.02
N TRP A 14 48.53 11.97 28.94
CA TRP A 14 48.38 10.52 28.80
C TRP A 14 49.75 9.80 28.81
N ALA A 15 50.74 10.33 28.09
CA ALA A 15 52.11 9.80 28.08
C ALA A 15 52.81 9.91 29.45
N LEU A 16 52.49 10.93 30.25
CA LEU A 16 53.00 11.08 31.62
C LEU A 16 52.38 10.03 32.56
N LEU A 17 51.07 9.81 32.46
CA LEU A 17 50.32 8.83 33.26
C LEU A 17 50.79 7.38 33.03
N GLN A 18 51.28 7.05 31.82
CA GLN A 18 51.83 5.72 31.50
C GLN A 18 53.13 5.38 32.25
N ARG A 19 53.84 6.33 32.87
CA ARG A 19 55.18 6.11 33.46
C ARG A 19 55.21 5.91 34.99
N VAL A 20 54.12 6.14 35.72
CA VAL A 20 54.12 6.12 37.19
C VAL A 20 53.77 4.73 37.77
N LYS A 21 54.79 3.92 38.05
CA LYS A 21 54.68 2.53 38.57
C LYS A 21 54.25 2.39 40.06
N HIS A 22 53.24 3.11 40.56
CA HIS A 22 52.71 2.89 41.92
C HIS A 22 51.17 2.87 42.00
N LYS A 23 50.57 1.72 41.66
CA LYS A 23 49.11 1.44 41.70
C LYS A 23 48.44 1.50 43.10
N LYS A 24 49.11 1.95 44.16
CA LYS A 24 48.54 2.05 45.52
C LYS A 24 48.07 3.46 45.94
N TRP A 25 48.56 4.53 45.30
CA TRP A 25 48.14 5.90 45.66
C TRP A 25 46.85 6.37 44.96
N PHE A 26 46.55 5.83 43.77
CA PHE A 26 45.34 6.21 43.00
C PHE A 26 44.03 5.93 43.76
N PHE A 27 43.98 4.84 44.53
CA PHE A 27 42.79 4.48 45.31
C PHE A 27 42.51 5.43 46.48
N LEU A 28 43.55 6.02 47.10
CA LEU A 28 43.38 6.97 48.20
C LEU A 28 42.83 8.32 47.71
N ILE A 29 43.33 8.84 46.59
CA ILE A 29 42.83 10.09 46.00
C ILE A 29 41.36 9.93 45.56
N PHE A 30 41.02 8.80 44.93
CA PHE A 30 39.62 8.52 44.57
C PHE A 30 38.73 8.33 45.81
N ALA A 31 39.21 7.66 46.86
CA ALA A 31 38.45 7.48 48.10
C ALA A 31 38.16 8.82 48.80
N SER A 32 39.14 9.73 48.90
CA SER A 32 38.93 11.07 49.46
C SER A 32 37.95 11.91 48.64
N PHE A 33 38.01 11.85 47.30
CA PHE A 33 37.07 12.57 46.44
C PHE A 33 35.64 11.99 46.53
N TYR A 34 35.50 10.66 46.60
CA TYR A 34 34.22 9.97 46.71
C TYR A 34 33.57 10.11 48.10
N MET A 35 34.37 10.20 49.17
CA MET A 35 33.87 10.55 50.50
C MET A 35 33.51 12.04 50.62
N GLY A 36 34.28 12.94 50.00
CA GLY A 36 33.94 14.36 49.93
C GLY A 36 32.58 14.60 49.27
N LEU A 37 32.33 13.97 48.11
CA LEU A 37 31.05 14.05 47.40
C LEU A 37 29.88 13.34 48.10
N ARG A 38 30.14 12.43 49.05
CA ARG A 38 29.10 11.85 49.93
C ARG A 38 28.76 12.73 51.14
N SER A 39 29.51 13.80 51.40
CA SER A 39 29.26 14.68 52.56
C SER A 39 28.21 15.78 52.29
N THR A 40 27.87 16.04 51.03
CA THR A 40 26.89 17.09 50.64
C THR A 40 25.51 16.55 50.23
N GLN A 41 25.37 15.25 49.92
CA GLN A 41 24.05 14.61 49.77
C GLN A 41 23.45 14.23 51.13
N LYS A 42 22.96 15.23 51.87
CA LYS A 42 21.85 14.97 52.80
C LYS A 42 20.66 14.47 51.99
N GLN A 43 20.14 13.30 52.33
CA GLN A 43 18.84 12.87 51.83
C GLN A 43 17.78 13.92 52.22
N PRO A 44 16.91 14.37 51.29
CA PRO A 44 15.62 14.87 51.71
C PRO A 44 14.89 13.69 52.35
N VAL A 45 14.77 13.73 53.68
CA VAL A 45 13.96 12.80 54.46
C VAL A 45 12.56 12.75 53.85
N VAL A 46 11.94 11.57 53.81
CA VAL A 46 10.49 11.45 53.58
C VAL A 46 9.80 12.16 54.76
N GLY A 47 9.55 13.44 54.58
CA GLY A 47 8.71 14.19 55.49
C GLY A 47 7.33 13.54 55.51
N LYS A 48 6.69 13.51 56.69
CA LYS A 48 5.23 13.50 56.72
C LYS A 48 4.73 14.60 55.78
N PRO A 49 3.61 14.40 55.05
CA PRO A 49 3.05 15.45 54.21
C PRO A 49 2.95 16.73 55.04
N ARG A 50 3.71 17.75 54.63
CA ARG A 50 3.55 19.10 55.14
C ARG A 50 2.58 19.76 54.18
N ASP A 51 1.46 20.18 54.72
CA ASP A 51 0.48 21.00 54.01
C ASP A 51 1.10 22.39 53.75
N VAL A 52 1.94 22.48 52.71
CA VAL A 52 2.55 23.74 52.25
C VAL A 52 1.60 24.37 51.23
N PHE A 53 0.47 24.85 51.76
CA PHE A 53 -0.35 25.95 51.25
C PHE A 53 -0.21 26.25 49.74
N ILE A 54 -0.92 25.48 48.92
CA ILE A 54 -1.37 25.91 47.59
C ILE A 54 -2.50 26.95 47.82
N ASN A 55 -2.15 28.13 48.36
CA ASN A 55 -3.16 29.08 48.87
C ASN A 55 -2.73 30.57 48.91
N GLN A 56 -1.58 30.93 48.32
CA GLN A 56 -1.08 32.33 48.32
C GLN A 56 -0.56 32.87 46.98
N MET A 57 -0.75 32.13 45.88
CA MET A 57 -0.65 32.64 44.49
C MET A 57 -1.74 32.06 43.55
N ILE A 58 -2.83 31.54 44.13
CA ILE A 58 -4.06 31.13 43.40
C ILE A 58 -5.29 31.85 43.99
N THR A 59 -5.10 32.58 45.08
CA THR A 59 -6.06 33.51 45.67
C THR A 59 -5.93 34.88 44.99
N GLU A 60 -7.08 35.54 44.78
CA GLU A 60 -7.21 36.89 44.18
C GLU A 60 -6.93 37.04 42.67
N SER A 61 -7.42 36.09 41.87
CA SER A 61 -8.42 36.50 40.88
C SER A 61 -9.61 35.53 40.86
N LYS A 62 -10.83 36.09 40.90
CA LYS A 62 -11.97 35.47 40.21
C LYS A 62 -11.83 35.94 38.76
N ASP A 63 -11.38 35.08 37.85
CA ASP A 63 -11.24 35.39 36.42
C ASP A 63 -12.64 35.46 35.76
N VAL A 64 -13.38 36.53 36.09
CA VAL A 64 -14.72 36.79 35.57
C VAL A 64 -14.61 37.34 34.14
N GLY A 65 -14.87 36.49 33.15
CA GLY A 65 -15.30 36.92 31.81
C GLY A 65 -14.22 37.54 30.91
N ILE A 66 -12.93 37.28 31.13
CA ILE A 66 -11.86 37.69 30.21
C ILE A 66 -11.39 36.47 29.41
N ARG A 67 -11.20 36.64 28.10
CA ARG A 67 -10.72 35.58 27.18
C ARG A 67 -9.42 34.95 27.69
N MET A 68 -9.45 33.65 27.97
CA MET A 68 -8.27 32.89 28.36
C MET A 68 -7.46 32.48 27.12
N GLU A 69 -6.65 33.40 26.60
CA GLU A 69 -5.82 33.13 25.44
C GLU A 69 -4.70 32.09 25.76
N PRO A 70 -4.41 31.14 24.85
CA PRO A 70 -3.34 30.17 25.02
C PRO A 70 -1.97 30.86 24.98
N THR A 71 -0.98 30.28 25.67
CA THR A 71 0.38 30.83 25.69
C THR A 71 1.09 30.53 24.37
N PRO A 72 1.54 31.56 23.60
CA PRO A 72 2.07 31.35 22.26
C PRO A 72 3.42 30.61 22.28
N VAL A 73 3.52 29.53 21.51
CA VAL A 73 4.74 28.71 21.38
C VAL A 73 5.56 29.20 20.19
N LEU A 74 6.57 30.03 20.47
CA LEU A 74 7.40 30.71 19.47
C LEU A 74 8.60 29.89 18.98
N ALA A 75 8.82 28.70 19.54
CA ALA A 75 9.87 27.75 19.18
C ALA A 75 9.42 26.32 19.54
N PRO A 76 9.85 25.28 18.78
CA PRO A 76 9.45 23.90 19.05
C PRO A 76 10.13 23.39 20.31
N TRP A 77 9.53 22.41 20.98
CA TRP A 77 10.08 21.89 22.23
C TRP A 77 11.24 20.94 21.96
N THR A 78 12.25 21.00 22.83
CA THR A 78 13.31 19.98 22.90
C THR A 78 12.95 18.94 23.95
N ASN A 79 13.49 17.73 23.81
CA ASN A 79 13.30 16.66 24.80
C ASN A 79 13.88 17.00 26.20
N VAL A 80 14.65 18.08 26.33
CA VAL A 80 15.16 18.59 27.61
C VAL A 80 14.43 19.84 28.11
N SER A 81 13.56 20.46 27.30
CA SER A 81 12.76 21.63 27.69
C SER A 81 11.29 21.31 27.96
N PHE A 82 10.70 20.26 27.37
CA PHE A 82 9.30 19.90 27.63
C PHE A 82 9.08 19.19 28.97
N GLU A 83 8.07 19.62 29.73
CA GLU A 83 7.47 18.89 30.85
C GLU A 83 5.96 19.15 30.87
N CYS A 84 5.14 18.15 30.55
CA CYS A 84 3.73 18.22 30.94
C CYS A 84 3.63 18.16 32.47
N VAL A 85 2.80 19.04 33.05
CA VAL A 85 2.51 19.09 34.49
C VAL A 85 1.15 18.43 34.77
N GLY A 86 0.16 18.66 33.91
CA GLY A 86 -1.20 18.11 34.00
C GLY A 86 -2.23 19.07 33.39
N TRP A 87 -3.51 18.73 33.47
CA TRP A 87 -4.64 19.59 33.10
C TRP A 87 -5.20 20.30 34.32
N LYS A 88 -5.72 21.53 34.17
CA LYS A 88 -6.45 22.27 35.21
C LYS A 88 -7.80 22.76 34.69
N ARG A 89 -8.86 22.57 35.50
CA ARG A 89 -10.23 23.04 35.24
C ARG A 89 -10.33 24.57 35.29
N ILE A 90 -11.19 25.15 34.45
CA ILE A 90 -11.60 26.56 34.48
C ILE A 90 -13.00 26.70 35.10
N GLN A 91 -13.96 25.91 34.63
CA GLN A 91 -15.37 25.98 35.02
C GLN A 91 -16.03 24.59 34.96
N SER A 92 -17.17 24.44 35.65
CA SER A 92 -18.12 23.35 35.39
C SER A 92 -18.79 23.55 34.03
N CYS A 93 -19.14 22.45 33.37
CA CYS A 93 -19.99 22.45 32.17
C CYS A 93 -21.37 21.80 32.42
N ARG A 94 -21.65 21.37 33.64
CA ARG A 94 -22.97 20.88 34.06
C ARG A 94 -23.86 22.04 34.48
N GLU A 95 -25.11 22.02 34.05
CA GLU A 95 -26.16 22.89 34.59
C GLU A 95 -26.44 22.52 36.05
N GLU A 96 -26.62 23.52 36.92
CA GLU A 96 -27.08 23.29 38.29
C GLU A 96 -28.57 22.93 38.25
N LYS A 97 -28.90 21.65 38.52
CA LYS A 97 -30.28 21.22 38.72
C LYS A 97 -30.92 22.02 39.87
N PRO A 98 -32.23 22.35 39.79
CA PRO A 98 -32.98 22.85 40.94
C PRO A 98 -32.86 21.91 42.16
N GLU A 99 -32.88 22.47 43.37
CA GLU A 99 -32.59 21.77 44.63
C GLU A 99 -33.54 20.58 44.93
N ASP A 100 -34.69 20.51 44.24
CA ASP A 100 -35.75 19.50 44.42
C ASP A 100 -35.50 18.15 43.69
N GLU A 101 -34.55 18.04 42.76
CA GLU A 101 -34.29 16.82 41.96
C GLU A 101 -32.89 16.18 42.19
N ALA A 102 -32.40 16.22 43.42
CA ALA A 102 -31.08 15.71 43.80
C ALA A 102 -31.06 14.20 44.18
N GLU A 103 -31.49 13.30 43.28
CA GLU A 103 -31.12 11.88 43.37
C GLU A 103 -29.76 11.62 42.68
N GLU A 104 -28.94 10.78 43.32
CA GLU A 104 -27.53 10.49 43.01
C GLU A 104 -26.62 11.72 42.87
N THR A 105 -25.95 12.11 43.97
CA THR A 105 -24.79 13.01 43.92
C THR A 105 -23.67 12.37 43.09
N PRO A 106 -23.24 12.94 41.95
CA PRO A 106 -22.11 12.41 41.19
C PRO A 106 -20.79 12.56 41.97
N GLU A 107 -19.75 11.82 41.57
CA GLU A 107 -18.40 12.09 42.10
C GLU A 107 -17.99 13.54 41.81
N PRO A 108 -17.32 14.23 42.77
CA PRO A 108 -16.91 15.61 42.60
C PRO A 108 -15.88 15.73 41.47
N GLU A 109 -16.16 16.60 40.50
CA GLU A 109 -15.28 16.84 39.36
C GLU A 109 -13.88 17.29 39.82
N LYS A 110 -12.85 16.61 39.32
CA LYS A 110 -11.45 16.92 39.63
C LYS A 110 -11.06 18.27 39.03
N ASP A 111 -10.56 19.18 39.86
CA ASP A 111 -9.97 20.45 39.40
C ASP A 111 -8.62 20.28 38.66
N PHE A 112 -8.00 19.11 38.77
CA PHE A 112 -6.71 18.80 38.17
C PHE A 112 -6.65 17.33 37.71
N LEU A 113 -6.07 17.09 36.54
CA LEU A 113 -5.83 15.74 35.99
C LEU A 113 -4.35 15.56 35.62
N GLY A 114 -3.86 14.32 35.68
CA GLY A 114 -2.55 13.93 35.18
C GLY A 114 -2.44 14.04 33.65
N CYS A 115 -1.20 14.02 33.14
CA CYS A 115 -0.94 14.24 31.71
C CYS A 115 -1.59 13.23 30.76
N SER A 116 -1.76 11.98 31.22
CA SER A 116 -2.34 10.88 30.46
C SER A 116 -3.80 10.56 30.86
N GLU A 117 -4.43 11.37 31.72
CA GLU A 117 -5.87 11.26 31.98
C GLU A 117 -6.66 11.91 30.83
N GLU A 118 -7.79 11.28 30.46
CA GLU A 118 -8.61 11.70 29.33
C GLU A 118 -9.51 12.89 29.68
N ILE A 119 -9.48 13.93 28.84
CA ILE A 119 -10.28 15.14 28.96
C ILE A 119 -11.32 15.09 27.84
N GLY A 120 -12.58 14.80 28.20
CA GLY A 120 -13.66 14.57 27.25
C GLY A 120 -14.37 15.83 26.75
N THR A 121 -15.39 15.62 25.92
CA THR A 121 -16.44 16.62 25.62
C THR A 121 -17.01 17.23 26.91
N GLN A 122 -17.38 18.51 26.89
CA GLN A 122 -17.91 19.23 28.07
C GLN A 122 -16.92 19.32 29.25
N MET A 123 -15.61 19.45 28.97
CA MET A 123 -14.61 19.76 30.00
C MET A 123 -13.85 21.04 29.68
N ALA A 124 -14.10 22.11 30.43
CA ALA A 124 -13.45 23.42 30.25
C ALA A 124 -12.22 23.57 31.15
N GLY A 125 -11.04 23.73 30.55
CA GLY A 125 -9.76 23.77 31.25
C GLY A 125 -8.58 24.06 30.33
N TYR A 126 -7.36 23.71 30.76
CA TYR A 126 -6.15 23.84 29.95
C TYR A 126 -5.05 22.90 30.43
N CYS A 127 -4.20 22.48 29.49
CA CYS A 127 -2.96 21.79 29.80
C CYS A 127 -1.89 22.77 30.28
N ILE A 128 -1.23 22.42 31.38
CA ILE A 128 -0.10 23.13 31.95
C ILE A 128 1.18 22.41 31.50
N VAL A 129 2.02 23.09 30.73
CA VAL A 129 3.35 22.63 30.33
C VAL A 129 4.40 23.55 30.96
N ARG A 130 5.40 22.98 31.62
CA ARG A 130 6.57 23.71 32.13
C ARG A 130 7.71 23.62 31.13
N ASN A 131 8.36 24.75 30.87
CA ASN A 131 9.69 24.77 30.28
C ASN A 131 10.74 24.38 31.34
N ARG A 132 11.29 23.17 31.26
CA ARG A 132 12.31 22.66 32.20
C ARG A 132 13.57 23.53 32.32
N THR A 133 13.88 24.33 31.28
CA THR A 133 15.13 25.09 31.19
C THR A 133 14.99 26.50 31.78
N SER A 134 13.85 27.17 31.59
CA SER A 134 13.60 28.51 32.17
C SER A 134 12.74 28.49 33.44
N GLY A 135 11.91 27.46 33.62
CA GLY A 135 10.93 27.34 34.70
C GLY A 135 9.52 27.83 34.34
N ASP A 136 9.35 28.49 33.19
CA ASP A 136 8.09 29.12 32.76
C ASP A 136 6.95 28.10 32.61
N LEU A 137 5.72 28.55 32.85
CA LEU A 137 4.50 27.76 32.66
C LEU A 137 3.69 28.28 31.47
N TYR A 138 3.31 27.35 30.58
CA TYR A 138 2.53 27.60 29.38
C TYR A 138 1.14 26.98 29.55
N LYS A 139 0.10 27.73 29.16
CA LYS A 139 -1.28 27.26 29.03
C LYS A 139 -1.52 26.83 27.58
N LEU A 140 -1.70 25.53 27.33
CA LEU A 140 -1.90 24.94 26.00
C LEU A 140 -3.20 24.16 25.96
N MET A 141 -3.75 23.91 24.76
CA MET A 141 -5.02 23.19 24.54
C MET A 141 -6.12 23.70 25.48
N VAL A 142 -6.40 25.01 25.40
CA VAL A 142 -7.38 25.67 26.27
C VAL A 142 -8.77 25.29 25.77
N SER A 143 -9.53 24.56 26.58
CA SER A 143 -10.87 24.11 26.26
C SER A 143 -11.94 24.93 27.00
N SER A 144 -13.04 25.16 26.30
CA SER A 144 -14.36 25.50 26.82
C SER A 144 -15.27 24.27 26.68
N CYS A 145 -16.50 24.35 27.17
CA CYS A 145 -17.44 23.21 27.15
C CYS A 145 -17.77 22.68 25.74
N ASP A 146 -17.59 23.53 24.74
CA ASP A 146 -17.86 23.36 23.32
C ASP A 146 -16.60 23.22 22.44
N SER A 147 -15.39 23.25 23.01
CA SER A 147 -14.13 23.27 22.23
C SER A 147 -13.80 21.97 21.48
N LEU A 148 -14.53 20.89 21.75
CA LEU A 148 -14.35 19.54 21.20
C LEU A 148 -15.73 18.93 20.92
N PRO A 149 -16.07 18.60 19.65
CA PRO A 149 -17.40 18.08 19.32
C PRO A 149 -17.61 16.64 19.79
N THR A 150 -16.61 15.77 19.65
CA THR A 150 -16.67 14.35 20.05
C THR A 150 -15.30 13.80 20.46
N GLY A 151 -15.29 12.78 21.32
CA GLY A 151 -14.07 12.12 21.80
C GLY A 151 -13.42 12.83 22.98
N TYR A 152 -12.08 12.79 23.03
CA TYR A 152 -11.27 13.28 24.15
C TYR A 152 -9.86 13.69 23.69
N TYR A 153 -9.12 14.32 24.59
CA TYR A 153 -7.68 14.56 24.45
C TYR A 153 -6.93 14.26 25.76
N THR A 154 -5.60 14.26 25.71
CA THR A 154 -4.74 14.21 26.92
C THR A 154 -3.67 15.31 26.84
N CYS A 155 -3.10 15.71 27.98
CA CYS A 155 -2.05 16.73 27.98
C CYS A 155 -0.68 16.22 27.52
N ASP A 156 -0.49 14.91 27.36
CA ASP A 156 0.64 14.36 26.61
C ASP A 156 0.62 14.83 25.13
N MET A 157 -0.57 15.07 24.55
CA MET A 157 -0.71 15.62 23.19
C MET A 157 -0.30 17.10 23.07
N ALA A 158 -0.14 17.82 24.18
CA ALA A 158 0.10 19.27 24.17
C ALA A 158 1.42 19.68 23.50
N ARG A 159 2.40 18.76 23.41
CA ARG A 159 3.61 18.97 22.61
C ARG A 159 3.25 19.05 21.13
N ASP A 160 2.79 17.95 20.55
CA ASP A 160 2.54 17.79 19.12
C ASP A 160 1.49 18.81 18.65
N PHE A 161 0.47 19.07 19.47
CA PHE A 161 -0.54 20.12 19.23
C PHE A 161 0.06 21.52 19.08
N SER A 162 0.98 21.90 19.97
CA SER A 162 1.60 23.24 19.92
C SER A 162 2.74 23.34 18.90
N GLU A 163 3.38 22.23 18.56
CA GLU A 163 4.37 22.14 17.49
C GLU A 163 3.72 22.12 16.09
N PHE A 164 2.50 21.59 15.93
CA PHE A 164 1.80 21.48 14.64
C PHE A 164 1.59 22.83 13.95
N GLY A 165 1.00 23.81 14.66
CA GLY A 165 0.80 25.16 14.13
C GLY A 165 2.12 25.80 13.70
N TYR A 166 3.17 25.67 14.52
CA TYR A 166 4.52 26.18 14.26
C TYR A 166 5.18 25.54 13.03
N HIS A 167 5.14 24.21 12.92
CA HIS A 167 5.72 23.48 11.80
C HIS A 167 4.96 23.76 10.50
N SER A 168 3.64 23.89 10.54
CA SER A 168 2.83 24.23 9.36
C SER A 168 3.29 25.52 8.67
N VAL A 169 3.77 26.52 9.42
CA VAL A 169 4.22 27.83 8.89
C VAL A 169 5.57 27.73 8.17
N LYS A 170 6.36 26.70 8.47
CA LYS A 170 7.69 26.46 7.87
C LYS A 170 7.72 25.29 6.89
N TYR A 171 6.57 24.68 6.62
CA TYR A 171 6.48 23.53 5.74
C TYR A 171 6.43 23.97 4.28
N GLU A 172 7.48 23.64 3.53
CA GLU A 172 7.44 23.54 2.06
C GLU A 172 7.25 22.06 1.71
N HIS A 173 6.31 21.72 0.83
CA HIS A 173 6.04 20.31 0.51
C HIS A 173 7.13 19.75 -0.42
N THR A 174 8.03 18.94 0.15
CA THR A 174 9.01 18.16 -0.62
C THR A 174 8.27 17.20 -1.56
N PRO A 175 8.32 17.38 -2.89
CA PRO A 175 7.46 16.63 -3.80
C PRO A 175 7.92 15.19 -3.98
N VAL A 176 7.00 14.23 -3.85
CA VAL A 176 7.27 12.79 -4.09
C VAL A 176 7.41 12.50 -5.59
N ALA A 177 6.76 13.31 -6.45
CA ALA A 177 6.96 13.34 -7.89
C ALA A 177 7.52 14.72 -8.32
N PRO A 178 8.86 14.92 -8.32
CA PRO A 178 9.48 16.21 -8.64
C PRO A 178 9.14 16.78 -10.04
N SER A 179 8.84 15.92 -11.01
CA SER A 179 8.43 16.31 -12.37
C SER A 179 6.98 16.85 -12.46
N LEU A 180 6.16 16.62 -11.44
CA LEU A 180 4.80 17.17 -11.29
C LEU A 180 4.74 18.26 -10.20
N ALA A 181 5.90 18.67 -9.65
CA ALA A 181 5.99 19.68 -8.64
C ALA A 181 5.71 21.08 -9.18
N LEU A 182 5.11 21.93 -8.34
CA LEU A 182 4.95 23.35 -8.62
C LEU A 182 6.33 24.02 -8.75
N PRO A 183 6.72 24.57 -9.92
CA PRO A 183 8.05 25.11 -10.14
C PRO A 183 8.31 26.34 -9.26
N TYR A 184 9.48 26.38 -8.62
CA TYR A 184 9.87 27.46 -7.68
C TYR A 184 10.02 28.85 -8.34
N ALA A 185 10.05 28.90 -9.69
CA ALA A 185 10.09 30.14 -10.45
C ALA A 185 9.17 30.04 -11.68
N ALA A 186 8.27 31.01 -11.85
CA ALA A 186 7.40 31.11 -13.02
C ALA A 186 8.19 31.66 -14.23
N THR A 187 8.94 30.79 -14.91
CA THR A 187 9.79 31.13 -16.06
C THR A 187 9.34 30.50 -17.38
N SER A 188 8.06 30.10 -17.46
CA SER A 188 7.43 29.63 -18.70
C SER A 188 6.82 30.79 -19.47
N LYS A 189 7.07 30.86 -20.79
CA LYS A 189 6.37 31.78 -21.72
C LYS A 189 5.07 31.18 -22.30
N ARG A 190 4.68 29.98 -21.86
CA ARG A 190 3.44 29.30 -22.25
C ARG A 190 2.26 29.95 -21.52
N GLN A 191 1.08 29.98 -22.14
CA GLN A 191 -0.15 30.31 -21.39
C GLN A 191 -0.47 29.22 -20.36
N PRO A 192 -1.09 29.58 -19.22
CA PRO A 192 -1.57 28.60 -18.25
C PRO A 192 -2.49 27.56 -18.89
N SER A 193 -2.35 26.32 -18.46
CA SER A 193 -3.22 25.22 -18.84
C SER A 193 -4.38 25.08 -17.86
N ASN A 194 -5.61 25.12 -18.39
CA ASN A 194 -6.84 24.88 -17.64
C ASN A 194 -7.27 23.42 -17.82
N GLY A 195 -7.87 22.82 -16.79
CA GLY A 195 -8.47 21.50 -16.90
C GLY A 195 -9.29 21.11 -15.68
N VAL A 196 -10.04 20.02 -15.82
CA VAL A 196 -10.89 19.45 -14.76
C VAL A 196 -10.19 18.26 -14.13
N LEU A 197 -10.36 18.10 -12.83
CA LEU A 197 -9.77 17.01 -12.04
C LEU A 197 -10.88 16.28 -11.28
N MET A 198 -10.93 14.95 -11.39
CA MET A 198 -11.87 14.13 -10.63
C MET A 198 -11.14 12.95 -9.99
N ILE A 199 -11.69 12.47 -8.87
CA ILE A 199 -11.17 11.32 -8.12
C ILE A 199 -12.11 10.13 -8.40
N ILE A 200 -11.57 8.97 -8.76
CA ILE A 200 -12.36 7.77 -9.08
C ILE A 200 -11.87 6.48 -8.41
N TYR A 201 -12.85 5.62 -8.14
CA TYR A 201 -12.74 4.24 -7.68
C TYR A 201 -13.96 3.47 -8.21
N ASP A 202 -13.94 2.14 -8.23
CA ASP A 202 -14.92 1.29 -8.96
C ASP A 202 -16.40 1.67 -8.75
N ARG A 203 -16.79 2.03 -7.53
CA ARG A 203 -18.20 2.32 -7.18
C ARG A 203 -18.72 3.65 -7.75
N VAL A 204 -17.84 4.61 -8.06
CA VAL A 204 -18.24 5.93 -8.59
C VAL A 204 -18.05 6.04 -10.10
N LEU A 205 -17.57 5.01 -10.78
CA LEU A 205 -17.42 5.02 -12.24
C LEU A 205 -18.70 5.38 -13.02
N PRO A 206 -19.91 4.88 -12.69
CA PRO A 206 -21.13 5.28 -13.39
C PRO A 206 -21.46 6.77 -13.16
N SER A 207 -21.14 7.31 -11.98
CA SER A 207 -21.26 8.75 -11.70
C SER A 207 -20.23 9.54 -12.52
N ALA A 208 -18.94 9.17 -12.47
CA ALA A 208 -17.87 9.86 -13.21
C ALA A 208 -18.13 9.87 -14.73
N TYR A 209 -18.64 8.77 -15.29
CA TYR A 209 -19.06 8.73 -16.69
C TYR A 209 -20.21 9.70 -16.97
N ALA A 210 -21.24 9.71 -16.12
CA ALA A 210 -22.35 10.64 -16.25
C ALA A 210 -21.89 12.11 -16.16
N THR A 211 -21.03 12.45 -15.21
CA THR A 211 -20.51 13.81 -15.00
C THR A 211 -19.62 14.28 -16.16
N ILE A 212 -18.73 13.42 -16.67
CA ILE A 212 -17.93 13.73 -17.88
C ILE A 212 -18.85 13.87 -19.10
N ARG A 213 -19.89 13.04 -19.22
CA ARG A 213 -20.88 13.17 -20.29
C ARG A 213 -21.69 14.46 -20.18
N MET A 214 -22.06 14.90 -18.98
CA MET A 214 -22.69 16.21 -18.77
C MET A 214 -21.76 17.35 -19.19
N LEU A 215 -20.47 17.35 -18.79
CA LEU A 215 -19.49 18.35 -19.28
C LEU A 215 -19.50 18.45 -20.82
N ARG A 216 -19.42 17.30 -21.51
CA ARG A 216 -19.33 17.25 -22.98
C ARG A 216 -20.65 17.63 -23.66
N VAL A 217 -21.80 17.30 -23.08
CA VAL A 217 -23.14 17.71 -23.58
C VAL A 217 -23.34 19.22 -23.42
N GLN A 218 -22.81 19.82 -22.36
CA GLN A 218 -22.83 21.28 -22.15
C GLN A 218 -21.81 22.04 -23.03
N GLY A 219 -21.03 21.34 -23.87
CA GLY A 219 -20.05 21.94 -24.78
C GLY A 219 -18.65 22.16 -24.21
N CYS A 220 -18.38 21.71 -22.98
CA CYS A 220 -17.07 21.86 -22.36
C CYS A 220 -16.02 21.01 -23.09
N GLU A 221 -14.97 21.63 -23.63
CA GLU A 221 -13.84 20.93 -24.28
C GLU A 221 -12.67 20.61 -23.33
N LEU A 222 -12.70 21.13 -22.08
CA LEU A 222 -11.58 21.04 -21.14
C LEU A 222 -11.09 19.60 -20.93
N PRO A 223 -9.76 19.35 -20.91
CA PRO A 223 -9.21 18.04 -20.61
C PRO A 223 -9.50 17.64 -19.17
N VAL A 224 -9.73 16.34 -18.94
CA VAL A 224 -10.03 15.78 -17.61
C VAL A 224 -8.88 14.89 -17.14
N GLU A 225 -8.38 15.10 -15.92
CA GLU A 225 -7.53 14.15 -15.21
C GLU A 225 -8.35 13.32 -14.22
N LEU A 226 -8.40 12.01 -14.44
CA LEU A 226 -8.98 11.03 -13.53
C LEU A 226 -7.88 10.46 -12.62
N TRP A 227 -7.92 10.90 -11.36
CA TRP A 227 -7.00 10.45 -10.33
C TRP A 227 -7.55 9.22 -9.61
N TYR A 228 -6.74 8.18 -9.50
CA TYR A 228 -7.13 6.89 -8.93
C TYR A 228 -6.00 6.29 -8.09
N ARG A 229 -6.33 5.48 -7.09
CA ARG A 229 -5.37 4.63 -6.39
C ARG A 229 -5.32 3.26 -7.10
N PRO A 230 -4.16 2.80 -7.63
CA PRO A 230 -4.04 1.47 -8.23
C PRO A 230 -4.36 0.31 -7.26
N ASP A 231 -4.25 0.58 -5.96
CA ASP A 231 -4.66 -0.29 -4.86
C ASP A 231 -6.17 -0.24 -4.52
N GLU A 232 -6.93 0.73 -5.03
CA GLU A 232 -8.39 0.78 -4.88
C GLU A 232 -9.16 0.41 -6.17
N MET A 233 -8.50 0.44 -7.33
CA MET A 233 -9.16 0.28 -8.63
C MET A 233 -8.19 -0.14 -9.76
N SER A 234 -8.66 -1.00 -10.67
CA SER A 234 -7.98 -1.32 -11.94
C SER A 234 -8.33 -0.31 -13.05
N ILE A 235 -7.35 0.01 -13.90
CA ILE A 235 -7.59 0.78 -15.14
C ILE A 235 -8.18 -0.08 -16.26
N ASP A 236 -8.09 -1.41 -16.17
CA ASP A 236 -8.70 -2.32 -17.12
C ASP A 236 -10.20 -2.46 -16.83
N ASN A 237 -10.96 -1.48 -17.32
CA ASN A 237 -12.38 -1.35 -17.08
C ASN A 237 -13.06 -0.73 -18.33
N PRO A 238 -14.13 -1.34 -18.88
CA PRO A 238 -14.81 -0.83 -20.08
C PRO A 238 -15.23 0.65 -20.01
N ILE A 239 -15.61 1.15 -18.82
CA ILE A 239 -15.96 2.57 -18.62
C ILE A 239 -14.71 3.45 -18.73
N VAL A 240 -13.58 3.05 -18.14
CA VAL A 240 -12.30 3.79 -18.22
C VAL A 240 -11.79 3.82 -19.65
N HIS A 241 -11.80 2.68 -20.36
CA HIS A 241 -11.41 2.59 -21.76
C HIS A 241 -12.24 3.54 -22.64
N LYS A 242 -13.56 3.57 -22.44
CA LYS A 242 -14.48 4.47 -23.15
C LYS A 242 -14.27 5.95 -22.81
N LEU A 243 -13.91 6.27 -21.57
CA LEU A 243 -13.56 7.63 -21.15
C LEU A 243 -12.27 8.11 -21.81
N LEU A 244 -11.24 7.25 -21.87
CA LEU A 244 -9.96 7.53 -22.51
C LEU A 244 -10.07 7.69 -24.03
N SER A 245 -10.91 6.89 -24.70
CA SER A 245 -11.01 6.93 -26.17
C SER A 245 -11.80 8.13 -26.70
N ASP A 246 -12.91 8.49 -26.07
CA ASP A 246 -13.92 9.36 -26.68
C ASP A 246 -13.97 10.78 -26.10
N TYR A 247 -13.49 11.00 -24.86
CA TYR A 247 -13.89 12.18 -24.08
C TYR A 247 -12.75 13.08 -23.57
N ASN A 248 -11.55 13.03 -24.17
CA ASN A 248 -10.38 13.86 -23.78
C ASN A 248 -10.02 13.72 -22.29
N VAL A 249 -9.85 12.47 -21.85
CA VAL A 249 -9.58 12.07 -20.46
C VAL A 249 -8.17 11.49 -20.34
N ARG A 250 -7.55 11.61 -19.17
CA ARG A 250 -6.24 10.99 -18.83
C ARG A 250 -6.27 10.38 -17.44
N MET A 251 -5.73 9.17 -17.28
CA MET A 251 -5.58 8.53 -15.97
C MET A 251 -4.33 9.04 -15.24
N ARG A 252 -4.40 9.16 -13.91
CA ARG A 252 -3.31 9.59 -13.02
C ARG A 252 -3.25 8.72 -11.75
N PRO A 253 -2.22 7.87 -11.57
CA PRO A 253 -2.10 7.02 -10.39
C PRO A 253 -1.60 7.79 -9.15
N ILE A 254 -2.17 7.47 -7.98
CA ILE A 254 -1.72 7.92 -6.67
C ILE A 254 -0.94 6.79 -5.98
N PHE A 255 0.37 6.97 -5.83
CA PHE A 255 1.25 6.00 -5.15
C PHE A 255 1.60 6.38 -3.69
N ASP A 256 1.38 7.63 -3.27
CA ASP A 256 1.70 8.05 -1.91
C ASP A 256 0.75 7.40 -0.88
N ARG A 257 1.31 6.68 0.09
CA ARG A 257 0.57 5.99 1.17
C ARG A 257 -0.10 6.96 2.15
N ARG A 258 0.24 8.25 2.13
CA ARG A 258 -0.39 9.29 2.97
C ARG A 258 -1.68 9.83 2.35
N ALA A 259 -1.82 9.73 1.03
CA ALA A 259 -2.99 10.18 0.26
C ALA A 259 -4.00 9.02 0.09
N MET A 260 -4.75 8.73 1.16
CA MET A 260 -5.78 7.68 1.19
C MET A 260 -7.10 8.25 1.73
N GLY A 261 -8.24 7.71 1.28
CA GLY A 261 -9.56 8.32 1.57
C GLY A 261 -9.60 9.78 1.13
N PHE A 262 -10.28 10.64 1.89
CA PHE A 262 -10.44 12.08 1.61
C PHE A 262 -9.15 12.84 1.20
N HIS A 263 -7.99 12.43 1.72
CA HIS A 263 -6.69 13.07 1.45
C HIS A 263 -6.19 12.95 0.00
N VAL A 264 -6.82 12.09 -0.82
CA VAL A 264 -6.53 12.02 -2.27
C VAL A 264 -6.88 13.32 -3.00
N LYS A 265 -7.88 14.09 -2.52
CA LYS A 265 -8.30 15.36 -3.14
C LYS A 265 -7.19 16.44 -3.04
N PRO A 266 -6.68 16.80 -1.84
CA PRO A 266 -5.47 17.62 -1.69
C PRO A 266 -4.28 17.15 -2.54
N TYR A 267 -3.99 15.85 -2.54
CA TYR A 267 -2.87 15.29 -3.30
C TYR A 267 -3.03 15.50 -4.81
N ALA A 268 -4.21 15.17 -5.36
CA ALA A 268 -4.49 15.31 -6.79
C ALA A 268 -4.42 16.79 -7.24
N VAL A 269 -4.95 17.73 -6.44
CA VAL A 269 -4.78 19.17 -6.70
C VAL A 269 -3.32 19.60 -6.63
N TYR A 270 -2.52 19.08 -5.68
CA TYR A 270 -1.09 19.41 -5.60
C TYR A 270 -0.30 18.87 -6.80
N TYR A 271 -0.63 17.69 -7.33
CA TYR A 271 0.16 16.98 -8.36
C TYR A 271 -0.43 16.98 -9.78
N SER A 272 -1.51 17.72 -10.05
CA SER A 272 -2.09 17.86 -11.40
C SER A 272 -1.09 18.39 -12.44
N ASN A 273 -1.37 18.14 -13.73
CA ASN A 273 -0.62 18.70 -14.85
C ASN A 273 -1.17 20.06 -15.31
N PHE A 274 -2.35 20.49 -14.86
CA PHE A 274 -2.92 21.79 -15.24
C PHE A 274 -2.46 22.89 -14.29
N ASP A 275 -2.09 24.06 -14.82
CA ASP A 275 -1.70 25.22 -14.00
C ASP A 275 -2.90 25.75 -13.19
N ASN A 276 -4.07 25.76 -13.82
CA ASN A 276 -5.36 26.03 -13.21
C ASN A 276 -6.22 24.75 -13.19
N VAL A 277 -6.71 24.37 -12.02
CA VAL A 277 -7.53 23.16 -11.82
C VAL A 277 -8.91 23.52 -11.32
N LEU A 278 -9.95 22.99 -11.97
CA LEU A 278 -11.26 22.78 -11.35
C LEU A 278 -11.32 21.34 -10.85
N LEU A 279 -11.23 21.13 -9.53
CA LEU A 279 -11.60 19.86 -8.93
C LEU A 279 -13.13 19.76 -8.95
N LEU A 280 -13.64 18.59 -9.32
CA LEU A 280 -15.07 18.26 -9.33
C LEU A 280 -15.23 16.80 -8.88
N ASP A 281 -16.09 16.55 -7.90
CA ASP A 281 -16.41 15.17 -7.49
C ASP A 281 -17.14 14.40 -8.59
N ALA A 282 -16.94 13.08 -8.61
CA ALA A 282 -17.46 12.19 -9.65
C ALA A 282 -19.00 12.26 -9.82
N ASP A 283 -19.71 12.71 -8.80
CA ASP A 283 -21.16 12.84 -8.72
C ASP A 283 -21.65 14.31 -8.56
N ASN A 284 -20.81 15.29 -8.91
CA ASN A 284 -21.20 16.69 -9.02
C ASN A 284 -21.47 17.11 -10.49
N LEU A 285 -22.75 17.23 -10.83
CA LEU A 285 -23.24 17.39 -12.20
C LEU A 285 -23.22 18.87 -12.64
N PRO A 286 -22.51 19.25 -13.73
CA PRO A 286 -22.48 20.63 -14.23
C PRO A 286 -23.74 20.97 -15.05
N ALA A 287 -24.35 22.12 -14.74
CA ALA A 287 -25.54 22.65 -15.40
C ALA A 287 -25.26 23.47 -16.68
N LYS A 288 -24.01 23.84 -16.90
CA LYS A 288 -23.46 24.55 -18.07
C LYS A 288 -21.97 24.26 -18.20
N ASP A 289 -21.34 24.62 -19.31
CA ASP A 289 -19.88 24.55 -19.46
C ASP A 289 -19.19 25.39 -18.35
N PRO A 290 -18.31 24.81 -17.52
CA PRO A 290 -17.58 25.55 -16.49
C PRO A 290 -16.39 26.36 -17.02
N THR A 291 -16.05 26.33 -18.32
CA THR A 291 -14.84 26.96 -18.87
C THR A 291 -14.74 28.47 -18.57
N TYR A 292 -15.87 29.20 -18.54
CA TYR A 292 -15.90 30.63 -18.19
C TYR A 292 -15.40 30.93 -16.76
N LEU A 293 -15.47 29.97 -15.83
CA LEU A 293 -15.01 30.16 -14.45
C LEU A 293 -13.51 30.49 -14.37
N PHE A 294 -12.72 30.02 -15.34
CA PHE A 294 -11.29 30.34 -15.45
C PHE A 294 -11.01 31.77 -15.96
N GLU A 295 -12.03 32.47 -16.48
CA GLU A 295 -11.96 33.84 -16.99
C GLU A 295 -12.68 34.85 -16.08
N GLU A 296 -13.37 34.38 -15.02
CA GLU A 296 -14.10 35.24 -14.08
C GLU A 296 -13.16 36.27 -13.41
N PRO A 297 -13.54 37.57 -13.31
CA PRO A 297 -12.71 38.59 -12.68
C PRO A 297 -12.32 38.25 -11.25
N GLU A 298 -13.19 37.54 -10.54
CA GLU A 298 -13.00 36.98 -9.21
C GLU A 298 -11.84 35.97 -9.15
N PHE A 299 -11.79 35.02 -10.09
CA PHE A 299 -10.69 34.05 -10.20
C PHE A 299 -9.41 34.74 -10.67
N LEU A 300 -9.46 35.53 -11.75
CA LEU A 300 -8.31 36.26 -12.28
C LEU A 300 -7.69 37.19 -11.22
N ARG A 301 -8.50 37.84 -10.38
CA ARG A 301 -8.03 38.68 -9.27
C ARG A 301 -7.37 37.88 -8.15
N THR A 302 -7.93 36.75 -7.74
CA THR A 302 -7.52 36.05 -6.51
C THR A 302 -6.60 34.85 -6.74
N GLY A 303 -6.87 34.04 -7.77
CA GLY A 303 -6.24 32.74 -8.01
C GLY A 303 -6.97 31.56 -7.37
N ALA A 304 -8.13 31.76 -6.72
CA ALA A 304 -8.97 30.65 -6.25
C ALA A 304 -10.46 31.06 -6.11
N ILE A 305 -11.38 30.16 -6.45
CA ILE A 305 -12.81 30.27 -6.09
C ILE A 305 -13.20 29.06 -5.24
N PHE A 306 -13.83 29.33 -4.10
CA PHE A 306 -14.40 28.34 -3.19
C PHE A 306 -15.91 28.56 -3.00
N TRP A 307 -16.64 27.46 -2.81
CA TRP A 307 -18.08 27.42 -2.64
C TRP A 307 -18.47 27.16 -1.17
N PRO A 308 -19.57 27.76 -0.68
CA PRO A 308 -20.11 27.44 0.63
C PRO A 308 -20.68 26.02 0.67
N ASP A 309 -20.41 25.35 1.78
CA ASP A 309 -21.10 24.14 2.21
C ASP A 309 -22.44 24.47 2.89
N TYR A 310 -23.18 23.46 3.37
CA TYR A 310 -24.38 23.71 4.17
C TYR A 310 -24.09 24.32 5.55
N TRP A 311 -22.87 24.15 6.04
CA TRP A 311 -22.52 24.40 7.44
C TRP A 311 -21.95 25.79 7.67
N GLN A 312 -22.31 26.37 8.82
CA GLN A 312 -21.71 27.58 9.37
C GLN A 312 -21.15 27.26 10.77
N PRO A 313 -20.17 28.01 11.29
CA PRO A 313 -19.61 27.83 12.63
C PRO A 313 -20.63 27.60 13.75
N SER A 314 -21.75 28.33 13.74
CA SER A 314 -22.83 28.21 14.73
C SER A 314 -23.86 27.10 14.45
N ASN A 315 -23.72 26.37 13.34
CA ASN A 315 -24.58 25.29 12.88
C ASN A 315 -23.74 24.31 12.05
N SER A 316 -22.71 23.74 12.69
CA SER A 316 -21.69 22.87 12.08
C SER A 316 -21.77 21.47 12.65
N LEU A 317 -21.57 20.45 11.81
CA LEU A 317 -21.41 19.05 12.24
C LEU A 317 -20.28 18.87 13.26
N PHE A 318 -19.26 19.73 13.22
CA PHE A 318 -18.09 19.71 14.09
C PHE A 318 -18.16 20.77 15.21
N GLN A 319 -19.31 21.43 15.38
CA GLN A 319 -19.54 22.46 16.41
C GLN A 319 -18.41 23.51 16.45
N LEU A 320 -18.03 24.05 15.29
CA LEU A 320 -16.87 24.95 15.11
C LEU A 320 -17.08 26.37 15.68
N SER A 321 -17.39 26.45 16.97
CA SER A 321 -17.49 27.71 17.70
C SER A 321 -16.15 28.46 17.75
N ASN A 322 -16.16 29.69 18.26
CA ASN A 322 -14.96 30.50 18.44
C ASN A 322 -14.00 30.00 19.54
N THR A 323 -14.38 28.97 20.31
CA THR A 323 -13.53 28.32 21.32
C THR A 323 -12.90 27.02 20.81
N SER A 324 -13.31 26.50 19.64
CA SER A 324 -12.85 25.21 19.10
C SER A 324 -11.32 25.07 19.06
N LEU A 325 -10.81 23.89 19.46
CA LEU A 325 -9.38 23.59 19.39
C LEU A 325 -8.82 23.65 17.96
N LEU A 326 -9.66 23.59 16.92
CA LEU A 326 -9.27 23.75 15.51
C LEU A 326 -8.48 25.05 15.27
N TRP A 327 -8.94 26.16 15.85
CA TRP A 327 -8.32 27.48 15.70
C TRP A 327 -6.93 27.53 16.36
N GLN A 328 -6.80 26.91 17.54
CA GLN A 328 -5.53 26.83 18.28
C GLN A 328 -4.53 25.88 17.61
N LEU A 329 -4.99 24.73 17.10
CA LEU A 329 -4.15 23.74 16.40
C LEU A 329 -3.60 24.30 15.09
N THR A 330 -4.48 24.86 14.26
CA THR A 330 -4.09 25.40 12.94
C THR A 330 -3.35 26.74 13.04
N GLY A 331 -3.63 27.53 14.08
CA GLY A 331 -3.20 28.93 14.20
C GLY A 331 -4.03 29.90 13.35
N VAL A 332 -5.22 29.49 12.90
CA VAL A 332 -6.18 30.36 12.18
C VAL A 332 -7.07 31.09 13.19
N ASN A 333 -7.20 32.42 13.06
CA ASN A 333 -8.18 33.19 13.83
C ASN A 333 -9.61 32.76 13.44
N TYR A 334 -10.54 32.68 14.40
CA TYR A 334 -11.97 32.41 14.11
C TYR A 334 -12.51 33.34 13.02
N VAL A 335 -13.13 32.78 11.98
CA VAL A 335 -13.79 33.52 10.91
C VAL A 335 -15.26 33.12 10.82
N ASP A 336 -16.13 34.10 11.03
CA ASP A 336 -17.59 33.99 10.99
C ASP A 336 -18.11 33.93 9.54
N MET A 337 -17.93 32.77 8.90
CA MET A 337 -18.36 32.50 7.52
C MET A 337 -18.64 31.00 7.33
N PHE A 338 -19.38 30.63 6.28
CA PHE A 338 -19.61 29.24 5.89
C PHE A 338 -18.31 28.41 5.80
N GLU A 339 -18.44 27.11 6.10
CA GLU A 339 -17.47 26.09 5.71
C GLU A 339 -17.40 25.97 4.18
N GLN A 340 -16.30 25.43 3.66
CA GLN A 340 -16.05 25.22 2.24
C GLN A 340 -16.36 23.77 1.82
N GLU A 341 -17.21 23.64 0.80
CA GLU A 341 -17.51 22.36 0.14
C GLU A 341 -16.29 21.91 -0.67
N SER A 342 -15.79 20.70 -0.40
CA SER A 342 -14.61 20.12 -1.05
C SER A 342 -14.96 19.23 -2.24
N GLY A 343 -16.26 19.05 -2.54
CA GLY A 343 -16.75 18.48 -3.78
C GLY A 343 -16.41 19.29 -5.04
N GLN A 344 -16.09 20.59 -4.90
CA GLN A 344 -15.59 21.41 -6.01
C GLN A 344 -14.76 22.61 -5.55
N VAL A 345 -13.58 22.79 -6.15
CA VAL A 345 -12.70 23.96 -5.93
C VAL A 345 -12.00 24.37 -7.22
N LEU A 346 -11.85 25.67 -7.46
CA LEU A 346 -11.14 26.22 -8.61
C LEU A 346 -9.86 26.92 -8.12
N ILE A 347 -8.68 26.49 -8.56
CA ILE A 347 -7.39 26.93 -8.03
C ILE A 347 -6.35 27.15 -9.15
N ASP A 348 -5.76 28.34 -9.21
CA ASP A 348 -4.44 28.57 -9.83
C ASP A 348 -3.38 28.05 -8.86
N ARG A 349 -2.71 26.97 -9.24
CA ARG A 349 -1.76 26.26 -8.37
C ARG A 349 -0.43 26.99 -8.23
N LEU A 350 -0.01 27.72 -9.27
CA LEU A 350 1.26 28.45 -9.27
C LEU A 350 1.18 29.65 -8.32
N ARG A 351 0.10 30.43 -8.40
CA ARG A 351 -0.17 31.56 -7.50
C ARG A 351 -0.45 31.10 -6.08
N SER A 352 -1.04 29.93 -5.90
CA SER A 352 -1.48 29.42 -4.59
C SER A 352 -0.50 28.47 -3.91
N LYS A 353 0.76 28.35 -4.40
CA LYS A 353 1.74 27.38 -3.88
C LYS A 353 1.84 27.35 -2.35
N ARG A 354 1.92 28.50 -1.67
CA ARG A 354 2.02 28.57 -0.19
C ARG A 354 0.81 27.94 0.53
N ALA A 355 -0.38 28.14 -0.02
CA ALA A 355 -1.60 27.55 0.51
C ALA A 355 -1.69 26.05 0.18
N LEU A 356 -1.17 25.63 -0.97
CA LEU A 356 -1.07 24.22 -1.36
C LEU A 356 -0.02 23.46 -0.54
N ASP A 357 1.13 24.06 -0.21
CA ASP A 357 2.10 23.51 0.75
C ASP A 357 1.45 23.32 2.14
N LYS A 358 0.72 24.33 2.62
CA LYS A 358 -0.04 24.30 3.88
C LYS A 358 -1.13 23.21 3.88
N LEU A 359 -1.88 23.09 2.77
CA LEU A 359 -2.89 22.06 2.58
C LEU A 359 -2.27 20.66 2.61
N MET A 360 -1.13 20.45 1.95
CA MET A 360 -0.40 19.19 2.00
C MET A 360 0.19 18.89 3.38
N TYR A 361 0.57 19.90 4.17
CA TYR A 361 0.90 19.71 5.59
C TYR A 361 -0.31 19.16 6.34
N TYR A 362 -1.44 19.87 6.35
CA TYR A 362 -2.64 19.44 7.07
C TYR A 362 -3.12 18.04 6.62
N SER A 363 -3.04 17.73 5.32
CA SER A 363 -3.51 16.46 4.75
C SER A 363 -2.53 15.28 4.86
N THR A 364 -1.23 15.51 5.11
CA THR A 364 -0.21 14.41 5.09
C THR A 364 0.71 14.36 6.31
N HIS A 365 0.51 15.22 7.30
CA HIS A 365 1.22 15.17 8.58
C HIS A 365 0.94 13.87 9.35
N GLN A 366 1.89 13.49 10.21
CA GLN A 366 1.73 12.42 11.20
C GLN A 366 2.35 12.89 12.53
N PRO A 367 1.63 12.82 13.67
CA PRO A 367 0.27 12.31 13.83
C PRO A 367 -0.81 13.16 13.12
N ARG A 368 -1.91 12.51 12.76
CA ARG A 368 -3.11 13.11 12.16
C ARG A 368 -4.00 13.75 13.24
N LEU A 369 -3.55 14.90 13.75
CA LEU A 369 -4.17 15.55 14.91
C LEU A 369 -5.58 16.10 14.62
N LEU A 370 -5.90 16.47 13.37
CA LEU A 370 -7.22 16.98 12.99
C LEU A 370 -8.30 15.89 13.13
N GLU A 371 -7.99 14.68 12.66
CA GLU A 371 -8.84 13.50 12.76
C GLU A 371 -8.82 12.91 14.17
N GLN A 372 -7.65 12.82 14.81
CA GLN A 372 -7.48 12.25 16.16
C GLN A 372 -8.24 13.04 17.24
N LEU A 373 -8.40 14.35 17.06
CA LEU A 373 -9.20 15.22 17.92
C LEU A 373 -10.63 15.45 17.38
N HIS A 374 -11.02 14.75 16.31
CA HIS A 374 -12.30 14.85 15.59
C HIS A 374 -12.74 16.29 15.24
N LEU A 375 -11.77 17.17 14.96
CA LEU A 375 -12.02 18.60 14.74
C LEU A 375 -12.61 18.89 13.35
N ILE A 376 -12.24 18.09 12.36
CA ILE A 376 -12.82 18.02 11.01
C ILE A 376 -12.63 16.59 10.47
N TRP A 377 -13.41 16.19 9.46
CA TRP A 377 -13.22 14.91 8.77
C TRP A 377 -12.46 15.08 7.44
N GLY A 378 -11.20 14.67 7.42
CA GLY A 378 -10.40 14.54 6.20
C GLY A 378 -10.11 15.86 5.50
N ASP A 379 -10.70 16.09 4.33
CA ASP A 379 -10.49 17.28 3.51
C ASP A 379 -11.58 18.36 3.67
N LYS A 380 -12.58 18.11 4.52
CA LYS A 380 -13.67 19.04 4.82
C LYS A 380 -13.12 20.39 5.31
N ASP A 381 -13.52 21.48 4.65
CA ASP A 381 -13.06 22.86 4.91
C ASP A 381 -11.53 23.11 4.79
N LEU A 382 -10.75 22.09 4.41
CA LEU A 382 -9.29 22.08 4.56
C LEU A 382 -8.60 23.08 3.62
N PHE A 383 -9.18 23.33 2.44
CA PHE A 383 -8.68 24.34 1.50
C PHE A 383 -8.90 25.75 2.06
N ARG A 384 -10.10 26.04 2.62
CA ARG A 384 -10.37 27.34 3.26
C ARG A 384 -9.40 27.60 4.41
N LEU A 385 -9.20 26.62 5.31
CA LEU A 385 -8.26 26.73 6.43
C LEU A 385 -6.82 26.99 5.96
N ALA A 386 -6.36 26.28 4.93
CA ALA A 386 -5.01 26.45 4.38
C ALA A 386 -4.78 27.81 3.72
N TRP A 387 -5.79 28.35 3.00
CA TRP A 387 -5.74 29.69 2.40
C TRP A 387 -5.78 30.80 3.47
N LEU A 388 -6.69 30.70 4.45
CA LEU A 388 -6.76 31.64 5.58
C LEU A 388 -5.44 31.69 6.35
N ASN A 389 -4.85 30.53 6.67
CA ASN A 389 -3.61 30.47 7.43
C ASN A 389 -2.40 31.02 6.67
N SER A 390 -2.33 30.78 5.36
CA SER A 390 -1.26 31.29 4.49
C SER A 390 -1.46 32.76 4.06
N SER A 391 -2.59 33.38 4.43
CA SER A 391 -3.03 34.70 3.94
C SER A 391 -3.12 34.78 2.40
N GLN A 392 -3.38 33.65 1.76
CA GLN A 392 -3.54 33.57 0.30
C GLN A 392 -4.92 34.10 -0.09
N PRO A 393 -5.03 35.02 -1.07
CA PRO A 393 -6.33 35.49 -1.55
C PRO A 393 -7.13 34.36 -2.22
N PHE A 394 -8.43 34.33 -1.92
CA PHE A 394 -9.45 33.53 -2.61
C PHE A 394 -10.71 34.38 -2.75
N HIS A 395 -11.55 34.05 -3.72
CA HIS A 395 -12.95 34.46 -3.73
C HIS A 395 -13.82 33.37 -3.12
N PHE A 396 -14.84 33.76 -2.38
CA PHE A 396 -15.79 32.86 -1.75
C PHE A 396 -17.19 33.23 -2.24
N ILE A 397 -17.91 32.25 -2.79
CA ILE A 397 -19.24 32.46 -3.36
C ILE A 397 -20.19 32.92 -2.26
N LYS A 398 -20.88 34.05 -2.49
CA LYS A 398 -21.72 34.73 -1.48
C LYS A 398 -23.11 34.12 -1.33
N TYR A 399 -23.53 33.36 -2.33
CA TYR A 399 -24.84 32.73 -2.43
C TYR A 399 -24.84 31.40 -1.65
N PRO A 400 -25.67 31.23 -0.61
CA PRO A 400 -25.79 29.95 0.10
C PRO A 400 -26.13 28.80 -0.86
N PRO A 401 -25.77 27.55 -0.54
CA PRO A 401 -26.19 26.42 -1.35
C PRO A 401 -27.71 26.20 -1.27
N ALA A 402 -28.31 25.94 -2.43
CA ALA A 402 -29.67 25.43 -2.54
C ALA A 402 -29.68 23.91 -2.32
N VAL A 403 -30.86 23.35 -2.05
CA VAL A 403 -31.04 21.93 -1.75
C VAL A 403 -31.92 21.29 -2.82
N GLY A 404 -31.39 20.30 -3.54
CA GLY A 404 -32.15 19.48 -4.47
C GLY A 404 -32.80 18.30 -3.73
N GLY A 405 -34.08 18.03 -3.97
CA GLY A 405 -34.81 17.05 -3.18
C GLY A 405 -36.21 16.70 -3.66
N LEU A 406 -36.94 15.98 -2.81
CA LEU A 406 -38.33 15.60 -2.98
C LEU A 406 -39.24 16.51 -2.13
N ASP A 407 -40.21 17.19 -2.76
CA ASP A 407 -41.37 17.74 -2.05
C ASP A 407 -42.19 16.57 -1.48
N LEU A 408 -42.21 16.46 -0.15
CA LEU A 408 -43.08 15.54 0.59
C LEU A 408 -44.05 16.31 1.49
N GLU A 409 -44.25 17.62 1.30
CA GLU A 409 -45.12 18.48 2.11
C GLU A 409 -46.53 17.90 2.20
N LYS A 410 -47.09 17.46 1.07
CA LYS A 410 -48.44 16.89 0.95
C LYS A 410 -48.63 15.53 1.64
N GLU A 411 -47.55 14.79 1.90
CA GLU A 411 -47.61 13.48 2.57
C GLU A 411 -47.16 13.54 4.03
N LYS A 412 -46.18 14.40 4.35
CA LYS A 412 -45.34 14.35 5.55
C LYS A 412 -44.97 15.74 6.10
N GLY A 413 -45.40 16.83 5.47
CA GLY A 413 -45.23 18.20 5.96
C GLY A 413 -43.79 18.77 5.91
N VAL A 414 -42.86 18.12 5.20
CA VAL A 414 -41.43 18.48 5.20
C VAL A 414 -40.82 18.21 3.81
N PHE A 415 -39.85 19.03 3.40
CA PHE A 415 -39.03 18.85 2.20
C PHE A 415 -37.86 17.87 2.47
N CYS A 416 -37.61 16.90 1.58
CA CYS A 416 -36.48 15.97 1.72
C CYS A 416 -35.38 16.23 0.69
N GLY A 417 -34.36 16.99 1.08
CA GLY A 417 -33.14 17.22 0.30
C GLY A 417 -32.17 16.05 0.30
N LEU A 418 -31.68 15.70 -0.90
CA LEU A 418 -30.77 14.57 -1.18
C LEU A 418 -29.57 14.96 -2.07
N ALA A 419 -29.50 16.22 -2.50
CA ALA A 419 -28.40 16.79 -3.28
C ALA A 419 -28.14 18.25 -2.87
N MET A 420 -26.88 18.70 -2.92
CA MET A 420 -26.50 20.11 -2.77
C MET A 420 -26.40 20.76 -4.14
N ILE A 421 -26.94 21.97 -4.30
CA ILE A 421 -26.88 22.73 -5.56
C ILE A 421 -26.17 24.06 -5.30
N GLN A 422 -25.11 24.33 -6.05
CA GLN A 422 -24.25 25.49 -5.82
C GLN A 422 -24.30 26.51 -6.97
N HIS A 423 -24.06 27.78 -6.61
CA HIS A 423 -24.17 28.96 -7.47
C HIS A 423 -22.83 29.40 -8.08
N ASP A 424 -22.86 30.13 -9.18
CA ASP A 424 -21.72 30.91 -9.69
C ASP A 424 -21.59 32.30 -9.03
N VAL A 425 -20.66 33.13 -9.51
CA VAL A 425 -20.40 34.48 -8.94
C VAL A 425 -21.53 35.49 -9.25
N GLN A 426 -22.45 35.18 -10.16
CA GLN A 426 -23.62 35.99 -10.51
C GLN A 426 -24.93 35.48 -9.88
N GLY A 427 -24.93 34.29 -9.27
CA GLY A 427 -26.08 33.69 -8.59
C GLY A 427 -26.88 32.70 -9.45
N ASN A 428 -26.33 32.16 -10.54
CA ASN A 428 -26.98 31.08 -11.29
C ASN A 428 -26.57 29.70 -10.75
N LEU A 429 -27.50 28.74 -10.71
CA LEU A 429 -27.19 27.35 -10.37
C LEU A 429 -26.26 26.75 -11.43
N VAL A 430 -25.09 26.23 -11.01
CA VAL A 430 -24.03 25.75 -11.91
C VAL A 430 -23.61 24.31 -11.63
N PHE A 431 -23.73 23.85 -10.38
CA PHE A 431 -23.28 22.53 -9.93
C PHE A 431 -24.38 21.84 -9.10
N PHE A 432 -24.68 20.58 -9.42
CA PHE A 432 -25.73 19.76 -8.82
C PHE A 432 -25.08 18.50 -8.23
N HIS A 433 -24.64 18.59 -6.96
CA HIS A 433 -23.88 17.58 -6.24
C HIS A 433 -24.79 16.53 -5.59
N ARG A 434 -24.81 15.30 -6.12
CA ARG A 434 -25.60 14.16 -5.61
C ARG A 434 -24.98 13.52 -4.36
N ASN A 435 -24.60 14.35 -3.39
CA ASN A 435 -23.77 13.98 -2.25
C ASN A 435 -24.37 12.92 -1.31
N SER A 436 -25.71 12.78 -1.22
CA SER A 436 -26.34 11.65 -0.50
C SER A 436 -26.42 10.38 -1.37
N ILE A 437 -27.00 10.44 -2.56
CA ILE A 437 -27.28 9.25 -3.42
C ILE A 437 -26.57 9.36 -4.77
N LYS A 438 -25.36 8.80 -4.83
CA LYS A 438 -24.53 8.70 -6.05
C LYS A 438 -25.18 7.79 -7.10
N LEU A 439 -24.86 8.01 -8.38
CA LEU A 439 -25.38 7.21 -9.50
C LEU A 439 -24.66 5.86 -9.58
N ASP A 440 -25.42 4.77 -9.53
CA ASP A 440 -24.90 3.40 -9.68
C ASP A 440 -25.23 2.76 -11.05
N GLY A 441 -25.97 3.49 -11.89
CA GLY A 441 -26.28 3.11 -13.25
C GLY A 441 -27.27 1.96 -13.39
N LYS A 442 -28.00 1.57 -12.34
CA LYS A 442 -29.12 0.63 -12.53
C LYS A 442 -30.26 1.29 -13.32
N PRO A 443 -30.97 0.57 -14.20
CA PRO A 443 -32.17 1.08 -14.88
C PRO A 443 -33.34 1.45 -13.95
N ASP A 444 -33.38 0.91 -12.73
CA ASP A 444 -34.38 1.20 -11.70
C ASP A 444 -33.93 2.27 -10.67
N GLN A 445 -32.82 2.98 -10.90
CA GLN A 445 -32.38 4.05 -9.99
C GLN A 445 -33.38 5.22 -9.98
N PRO A 446 -33.90 5.65 -8.82
CA PRO A 446 -34.94 6.67 -8.74
C PRO A 446 -34.40 8.09 -8.94
N ARG A 447 -35.27 8.98 -9.42
CA ARG A 447 -35.06 10.44 -9.40
C ARG A 447 -35.08 10.94 -7.95
N ILE A 448 -34.09 11.73 -7.54
CA ILE A 448 -33.93 12.26 -6.18
C ILE A 448 -34.20 13.76 -6.06
N MET A 449 -34.19 14.50 -7.18
CA MET A 449 -34.52 15.92 -7.27
C MET A 449 -35.79 16.09 -8.12
N SER A 450 -36.94 16.25 -7.46
CA SER A 450 -38.17 16.74 -8.13
C SER A 450 -38.38 18.24 -7.90
N HIS A 451 -37.77 18.80 -6.85
CA HIS A 451 -37.89 20.20 -6.45
C HIS A 451 -36.52 20.71 -5.96
N ILE A 452 -36.33 22.02 -6.05
CA ILE A 452 -35.19 22.76 -5.49
C ILE A 452 -35.74 23.66 -4.38
N GLN A 453 -35.13 23.60 -3.18
CA GLN A 453 -35.34 24.59 -2.13
C GLN A 453 -34.17 25.59 -2.15
N GLU A 454 -34.49 26.85 -2.43
CA GLU A 454 -33.54 27.96 -2.53
C GLU A 454 -33.71 28.89 -1.32
N TYR A 455 -32.61 29.45 -0.80
CA TYR A 455 -32.67 30.53 0.21
C TYR A 455 -32.73 31.88 -0.49
N SER A 456 -33.56 32.80 0.01
CA SER A 456 -33.80 34.10 -0.61
C SER A 456 -32.51 34.93 -0.73
N LEU A 457 -32.27 35.46 -1.93
CA LEU A 457 -31.15 36.38 -2.22
C LEU A 457 -31.29 37.74 -1.48
N GLU A 458 -32.47 38.04 -0.96
CA GLU A 458 -32.76 39.21 -0.12
C GLU A 458 -32.62 38.90 1.38
N GLY A 459 -32.46 37.61 1.75
CA GLY A 459 -32.22 37.17 3.12
C GLY A 459 -30.77 37.36 3.55
N ASN A 460 -30.55 37.46 4.87
CA ASN A 460 -29.22 37.56 5.44
C ASN A 460 -28.55 36.16 5.45
N PRO A 461 -27.41 35.94 4.77
CA PRO A 461 -26.78 34.62 4.73
C PRO A 461 -26.39 34.05 6.11
N ARG A 462 -26.27 34.88 7.16
CA ARG A 462 -26.06 34.41 8.55
C ARG A 462 -27.28 33.78 9.21
N GLU A 463 -28.48 33.97 8.63
CA GLU A 463 -29.74 33.37 9.08
C GLU A 463 -30.04 32.05 8.34
N TYR A 464 -29.29 31.71 7.29
CA TYR A 464 -29.36 30.40 6.65
C TYR A 464 -29.07 29.28 7.66
N ARG A 465 -30.02 28.38 7.86
CA ARG A 465 -29.84 27.17 8.68
C ARG A 465 -30.29 25.96 7.87
N ILE A 466 -29.39 25.00 7.71
CA ILE A 466 -29.76 23.65 7.30
C ILE A 466 -30.22 22.86 8.53
N PHE A 467 -31.25 22.05 8.34
CA PHE A 467 -31.75 21.07 9.30
C PHE A 467 -31.65 19.67 8.70
N GLN A 468 -31.45 18.67 9.55
CA GLN A 468 -31.38 17.26 9.16
C GLN A 468 -32.60 16.52 9.73
N ALA A 469 -33.26 15.71 8.90
CA ALA A 469 -34.36 14.85 9.31
C ALA A 469 -34.11 13.40 8.87
N VAL A 470 -34.21 12.47 9.81
CA VAL A 470 -34.01 11.04 9.57
C VAL A 470 -35.36 10.40 9.22
N TYR A 471 -35.51 9.93 7.98
CA TYR A 471 -36.74 9.29 7.50
C TYR A 471 -36.56 7.78 7.28
N ALA A 472 -37.69 7.07 7.16
CA ALA A 472 -37.80 5.62 7.31
C ALA A 472 -36.97 4.74 6.33
N HIS A 473 -36.33 5.33 5.31
CA HIS A 473 -35.46 4.62 4.36
C HIS A 473 -33.99 4.49 4.79
N LYS A 474 -33.64 4.88 6.03
CA LYS A 474 -32.28 4.88 6.63
C LYS A 474 -31.33 5.97 6.14
N GLU A 475 -31.81 6.90 5.33
CA GLU A 475 -31.02 8.03 4.84
C GLU A 475 -31.46 9.35 5.48
N CYS A 476 -30.54 10.31 5.51
CA CYS A 476 -30.75 11.62 6.12
C CYS A 476 -31.18 12.62 5.05
N CYS A 477 -32.39 13.15 5.19
CA CYS A 477 -32.86 14.28 4.40
C CYS A 477 -32.34 15.60 4.98
N TYR A 478 -32.10 16.59 4.12
CA TYR A 478 -31.77 17.96 4.53
C TYR A 478 -32.83 18.96 4.06
N TYR A 479 -33.05 20.03 4.80
CA TYR A 479 -33.89 21.16 4.37
C TYR A 479 -33.42 22.47 4.98
N ILE A 480 -33.67 23.57 4.28
CA ILE A 480 -33.38 24.93 4.76
C ILE A 480 -34.54 25.38 5.66
N GLY A 481 -34.22 26.04 6.78
CA GLY A 481 -35.21 26.60 7.71
C GLY A 481 -36.17 27.59 7.04
N THR A 482 -37.45 27.49 7.39
CA THR A 482 -38.55 28.27 6.79
C THR A 482 -38.88 29.55 7.57
N ASP A 483 -37.99 30.02 8.43
CA ASP A 483 -38.19 31.25 9.21
C ASP A 483 -38.48 32.44 8.28
N SER A 484 -39.37 33.33 8.70
CA SER A 484 -39.71 34.51 7.89
C SER A 484 -38.56 35.50 7.85
N LEU A 485 -38.37 36.11 6.67
CA LEU A 485 -37.61 37.36 6.51
C LEU A 485 -38.22 38.46 7.41
N PRO A 486 -37.47 39.54 7.72
CA PRO A 486 -37.96 40.64 8.56
C PRO A 486 -39.21 41.37 8.07
N ASP A 487 -39.67 41.11 6.84
CA ASP A 487 -40.92 41.64 6.25
C ASP A 487 -42.10 40.64 6.29
N GLY A 488 -41.89 39.44 6.83
CA GLY A 488 -42.90 38.38 6.96
C GLY A 488 -42.93 37.36 5.81
N ARG A 489 -42.23 37.59 4.68
CA ARG A 489 -42.13 36.59 3.59
C ARG A 489 -41.30 35.38 4.05
N PRO A 490 -41.55 34.16 3.53
CA PRO A 490 -40.69 33.01 3.83
C PRO A 490 -39.26 33.26 3.32
N ALA A 491 -38.24 32.92 4.11
CA ALA A 491 -36.84 33.05 3.67
C ALA A 491 -36.40 31.98 2.66
N THR A 492 -37.26 31.00 2.34
CA THR A 492 -36.98 29.95 1.35
C THR A 492 -38.08 29.85 0.30
N GLN A 493 -37.70 29.53 -0.93
CA GLN A 493 -38.61 29.21 -2.03
C GLN A 493 -38.42 27.74 -2.43
N VAL A 494 -39.53 26.99 -2.58
CA VAL A 494 -39.50 25.64 -3.16
C VAL A 494 -40.05 25.70 -4.58
N THR A 495 -39.20 25.36 -5.56
CA THR A 495 -39.51 25.41 -7.00
C THR A 495 -39.47 23.99 -7.58
N PRO A 496 -40.52 23.50 -8.28
CA PRO A 496 -40.44 22.23 -9.01
C PRO A 496 -39.34 22.31 -10.07
N ILE A 497 -38.40 21.35 -10.11
CA ILE A 497 -37.26 21.44 -11.04
C ILE A 497 -37.73 21.41 -12.50
N ASP A 498 -38.87 20.77 -12.76
CA ASP A 498 -39.51 20.67 -14.08
C ASP A 498 -40.11 21.97 -14.60
N SER A 499 -40.23 23.02 -13.76
CA SER A 499 -40.56 24.38 -14.22
C SER A 499 -39.33 25.27 -14.43
N THR A 500 -38.12 24.73 -14.28
CA THR A 500 -36.84 25.44 -14.47
C THR A 500 -36.11 24.99 -15.74
N ILE A 501 -35.07 25.72 -16.14
CA ILE A 501 -34.17 25.30 -17.23
C ILE A 501 -33.32 24.05 -16.89
N TYR A 502 -33.34 23.59 -15.63
CA TYR A 502 -32.51 22.51 -15.11
C TYR A 502 -33.20 21.13 -15.11
N ALA A 503 -34.47 21.06 -15.53
CA ALA A 503 -35.33 19.88 -15.47
C ALA A 503 -34.66 18.56 -15.93
N SER A 504 -33.89 18.61 -17.01
CA SER A 504 -33.27 17.44 -17.65
C SER A 504 -31.93 17.00 -17.05
N ILE A 505 -31.34 17.74 -16.10
CA ILE A 505 -29.99 17.45 -15.58
C ILE A 505 -29.93 16.06 -14.93
N GLU A 506 -30.90 15.71 -14.09
CA GLU A 506 -30.88 14.41 -13.42
C GLU A 506 -31.18 13.26 -14.40
N ASP A 507 -32.17 13.42 -15.27
CA ASP A 507 -32.60 12.39 -16.22
C ASP A 507 -31.47 12.04 -17.22
N LEU A 508 -30.72 13.04 -17.69
CA LEU A 508 -29.54 12.83 -18.53
C LEU A 508 -28.41 12.12 -17.77
N ALA A 509 -28.14 12.49 -16.52
CA ALA A 509 -27.13 11.84 -15.71
C ALA A 509 -27.51 10.38 -15.33
N ILE A 510 -28.79 10.12 -15.07
CA ILE A 510 -29.36 8.79 -14.92
C ILE A 510 -29.19 7.99 -16.23
N GLN A 511 -29.51 8.56 -17.38
CA GLN A 511 -29.31 7.91 -18.69
C GLN A 511 -27.84 7.56 -18.95
N PHE A 512 -26.91 8.49 -18.69
CA PHE A 512 -25.48 8.26 -18.95
C PHE A 512 -24.85 7.27 -17.97
N SER A 513 -25.27 7.24 -16.71
CA SER A 513 -24.79 6.22 -15.76
C SER A 513 -25.34 4.82 -16.09
N VAL A 514 -26.56 4.70 -16.61
CA VAL A 514 -27.08 3.44 -17.16
C VAL A 514 -26.28 2.99 -18.39
N GLU A 515 -25.94 3.92 -19.28
CA GLU A 515 -25.05 3.63 -20.42
C GLU A 515 -23.68 3.11 -19.96
N ALA A 516 -23.08 3.74 -18.94
CA ALA A 516 -21.82 3.28 -18.34
C ALA A 516 -21.91 1.86 -17.79
N ARG A 517 -23.01 1.53 -17.10
CA ARG A 517 -23.25 0.17 -16.58
C ARG A 517 -23.47 -0.85 -17.69
N GLN A 518 -24.08 -0.47 -18.81
CA GLN A 518 -24.25 -1.35 -19.96
C GLN A 518 -22.90 -1.79 -20.55
N LEU A 519 -21.88 -0.91 -20.59
CA LEU A 519 -20.52 -1.27 -21.04
C LEU A 519 -19.91 -2.42 -20.21
N LEU A 520 -20.18 -2.47 -18.90
CA LEU A 520 -19.73 -3.55 -18.02
C LEU A 520 -20.49 -4.87 -18.29
N ILE A 521 -21.77 -4.77 -18.66
CA ILE A 521 -22.61 -5.94 -19.00
C ILE A 521 -22.20 -6.52 -20.36
N ASP A 522 -21.97 -5.65 -21.36
CA ASP A 522 -21.59 -6.04 -22.71
C ASP A 522 -20.22 -6.74 -22.74
N ASP A 523 -19.24 -6.23 -21.97
CA ASP A 523 -17.93 -6.88 -21.80
C ASP A 523 -18.05 -8.24 -21.09
N ALA A 524 -18.79 -8.32 -19.98
CA ALA A 524 -19.02 -9.58 -19.28
C ALA A 524 -19.71 -10.63 -20.19
N MET A 525 -20.64 -10.19 -21.05
CA MET A 525 -21.27 -11.05 -22.06
C MET A 525 -20.31 -11.45 -23.18
N ALA A 526 -19.44 -10.54 -23.66
CA ALA A 526 -18.40 -10.86 -24.64
C ALA A 526 -17.41 -11.91 -24.09
N ASN A 527 -17.04 -11.80 -22.81
CA ASN A 527 -16.15 -12.73 -22.12
C ASN A 527 -16.80 -14.13 -21.90
N ASP A 528 -18.08 -14.23 -21.51
CA ASP A 528 -18.77 -15.54 -21.47
C ASP A 528 -18.97 -16.14 -22.88
N LEU A 529 -19.23 -15.31 -23.89
CA LEU A 529 -19.28 -15.76 -25.29
C LEU A 529 -17.92 -16.28 -25.79
N GLY A 530 -16.81 -15.67 -25.37
CA GLY A 530 -15.45 -16.17 -25.59
C GLY A 530 -15.23 -17.56 -24.99
N PHE A 531 -15.65 -17.78 -23.74
CA PHE A 531 -15.60 -19.09 -23.10
C PHE A 531 -16.53 -20.13 -23.77
N ARG A 532 -17.70 -19.72 -24.28
CA ARG A 532 -18.59 -20.59 -25.06
C ARG A 532 -18.00 -20.97 -26.42
N SER A 533 -17.29 -20.06 -27.10
CA SER A 533 -16.56 -20.36 -28.34
C SER A 533 -15.57 -21.51 -28.15
N MET A 534 -14.85 -21.51 -27.02
CA MET A 534 -13.95 -22.61 -26.63
C MET A 534 -14.69 -23.96 -26.53
N ARG A 535 -15.89 -23.99 -25.92
CA ARG A 535 -16.72 -25.22 -25.86
C ARG A 535 -17.15 -25.70 -27.26
N VAL A 536 -17.45 -24.80 -28.19
CA VAL A 536 -17.76 -25.18 -29.58
C VAL A 536 -16.54 -25.83 -30.24
N GLN A 537 -15.34 -25.28 -30.05
CA GLN A 537 -14.09 -25.89 -30.54
C GLN A 537 -13.84 -27.28 -29.93
N TYR A 538 -14.09 -27.48 -28.63
CA TYR A 538 -14.03 -28.81 -28.01
C TYR A 538 -15.07 -29.79 -28.57
N ILE A 539 -16.30 -29.34 -28.88
CA ILE A 539 -17.33 -30.17 -29.52
C ILE A 539 -16.90 -30.56 -30.94
N VAL A 540 -16.37 -29.63 -31.74
CA VAL A 540 -15.82 -29.94 -33.07
C VAL A 540 -14.63 -30.89 -32.98
N ALA A 541 -13.71 -30.69 -32.02
CA ALA A 541 -12.59 -31.58 -31.77
C ALA A 541 -13.04 -33.00 -31.35
N LEU A 542 -14.08 -33.12 -30.52
CA LEU A 542 -14.67 -34.41 -30.14
C LEU A 542 -15.38 -35.10 -31.32
N PHE A 543 -16.07 -34.36 -32.18
CA PHE A 543 -16.64 -34.92 -33.42
C PHE A 543 -15.56 -35.39 -34.40
N LEU A 544 -14.47 -34.63 -34.56
CA LEU A 544 -13.32 -35.03 -35.37
C LEU A 544 -12.60 -36.25 -34.75
N LEU A 545 -12.44 -36.30 -33.43
CA LEU A 545 -11.86 -37.45 -32.73
C LEU A 545 -12.74 -38.70 -32.89
N ALA A 546 -14.06 -38.58 -32.76
CA ALA A 546 -15.00 -39.67 -32.99
C ALA A 546 -14.98 -40.15 -34.45
N TYR A 547 -14.88 -39.25 -35.42
CA TYR A 547 -14.74 -39.56 -36.84
C TYR A 547 -13.43 -40.30 -37.16
N VAL A 548 -12.30 -39.84 -36.58
CA VAL A 548 -11.00 -40.51 -36.69
C VAL A 548 -11.03 -41.89 -36.01
N LEU A 549 -11.64 -42.01 -34.82
CA LEU A 549 -11.82 -43.30 -34.13
C LEU A 549 -12.67 -44.27 -34.95
N ALA A 550 -13.74 -43.80 -35.61
CA ALA A 550 -14.54 -44.63 -36.52
C ALA A 550 -13.73 -45.12 -37.75
N ILE A 551 -12.82 -44.29 -38.27
CA ILE A 551 -11.89 -44.68 -39.35
C ILE A 551 -10.83 -45.69 -38.86
N ILE A 552 -10.44 -45.63 -37.59
CA ILE A 552 -9.49 -46.57 -36.98
C ILE A 552 -10.16 -47.92 -36.68
N THR A 553 -11.37 -47.95 -36.11
CA THR A 553 -12.11 -49.19 -35.81
C THR A 553 -12.60 -49.92 -37.05
N THR A 554 -12.90 -49.19 -38.14
CA THR A 554 -13.17 -49.80 -39.47
C THR A 554 -11.91 -50.27 -40.20
N ARG A 555 -10.71 -49.94 -39.73
CA ARG A 555 -9.43 -50.43 -40.28
C ARG A 555 -8.79 -51.58 -39.49
N SER A 556 -9.03 -51.71 -38.19
CA SER A 556 -8.42 -52.79 -37.38
C SER A 556 -9.05 -54.17 -37.60
N SER A 557 -10.27 -54.24 -38.12
CA SER A 557 -11.08 -55.47 -38.26
C SER A 557 -10.76 -56.32 -39.50
N SER A 558 -9.54 -56.28 -40.06
CA SER A 558 -9.15 -57.19 -41.14
C SER A 558 -7.67 -57.64 -41.15
N ARG A 559 -7.43 -58.82 -40.56
CA ARG A 559 -6.57 -59.95 -41.01
C ARG A 559 -5.70 -60.56 -39.90
N TRP A 560 -6.14 -61.72 -39.40
CA TRP A 560 -5.28 -62.89 -39.16
C TRP A 560 -5.97 -64.14 -39.77
N TRP A 561 -5.20 -65.21 -39.95
CA TRP A 561 -5.50 -66.43 -40.75
C TRP A 561 -6.05 -67.60 -39.87
N PRO A 562 -6.39 -68.82 -40.37
CA PRO A 562 -6.02 -69.48 -41.65
C PRO A 562 -7.10 -70.31 -42.42
N MET A 563 -6.69 -70.77 -43.62
CA MET A 563 -7.03 -71.99 -44.42
C MET A 563 -8.16 -72.94 -43.92
N GLN A 564 -9.03 -73.50 -44.79
CA GLN A 564 -8.67 -74.51 -45.82
C GLN A 564 -9.57 -74.54 -47.10
N THR A 565 -8.96 -74.98 -48.23
CA THR A 565 -9.46 -75.76 -49.41
C THR A 565 -10.97 -75.74 -49.77
N VAL A 566 -11.45 -75.53 -51.02
CA VAL A 566 -11.36 -76.42 -52.23
C VAL A 566 -11.85 -75.71 -53.55
N LEU A 567 -11.16 -75.96 -54.69
CA LEU A 567 -11.54 -75.86 -56.15
C LEU A 567 -12.18 -74.60 -56.84
N ARG A 568 -11.54 -74.19 -57.96
CA ARG A 568 -12.02 -73.90 -59.37
C ARG A 568 -13.37 -73.17 -59.62
N ALA A 569 -13.55 -72.27 -60.62
CA ALA A 569 -12.76 -71.88 -61.81
C ALA A 569 -13.17 -70.50 -62.43
N ARG A 570 -12.38 -69.99 -63.42
CA ARG A 570 -12.67 -69.04 -64.55
C ARG A 570 -13.64 -67.84 -64.32
N GLY A 571 -13.35 -66.58 -64.70
CA GLY A 571 -12.15 -65.94 -65.28
C GLY A 571 -12.46 -64.88 -66.36
N ARG A 572 -11.62 -63.82 -66.49
CA ARG A 572 -11.65 -62.67 -67.46
C ARG A 572 -12.80 -61.65 -67.26
N ALA A 573 -12.72 -60.38 -67.71
CA ALA A 573 -11.59 -59.44 -67.97
C ALA A 573 -12.11 -58.04 -68.40
N LEU A 574 -11.35 -56.95 -68.11
CA LEU A 574 -11.31 -55.63 -68.83
C LEU A 574 -12.62 -54.80 -68.95
N ALA A 575 -12.64 -53.48 -69.22
CA ALA A 575 -11.70 -52.35 -69.02
C ALA A 575 -12.42 -50.99 -69.34
N ALA A 576 -11.78 -49.86 -68.96
CA ALA A 576 -11.98 -48.51 -69.54
C ALA A 576 -13.36 -47.81 -69.36
N ALA A 577 -13.54 -46.48 -69.53
CA ALA A 577 -12.65 -45.32 -69.30
C ALA A 577 -13.44 -43.98 -69.40
N ARG A 578 -12.81 -42.89 -68.92
CA ARG A 578 -13.04 -41.45 -69.24
C ARG A 578 -14.27 -40.68 -68.71
N MET A 579 -13.95 -39.41 -68.40
CA MET A 579 -14.76 -38.18 -68.23
C MET A 579 -15.52 -37.78 -69.53
N PRO A 580 -16.47 -36.79 -69.55
CA PRO A 580 -16.42 -35.51 -68.81
C PRO A 580 -17.73 -34.81 -68.35
N ARG A 581 -17.52 -33.63 -67.74
CA ARG A 581 -18.40 -32.46 -67.53
C ARG A 581 -19.12 -31.99 -68.83
N PRO A 582 -20.19 -31.14 -68.82
CA PRO A 582 -20.41 -30.02 -67.88
C PRO A 582 -21.86 -29.69 -67.43
N SER A 583 -21.95 -28.55 -66.72
CA SER A 583 -23.09 -27.72 -66.27
C SER A 583 -24.01 -27.21 -67.42
N PRO A 584 -25.15 -26.48 -67.21
CA PRO A 584 -25.38 -25.42 -66.18
C PRO A 584 -26.82 -25.27 -65.60
N ALA A 585 -27.01 -24.18 -64.82
CA ALA A 585 -28.26 -23.43 -64.49
C ALA A 585 -29.55 -24.21 -64.11
N ALA A 586 -30.10 -24.12 -62.89
CA ALA A 586 -30.60 -22.95 -62.13
C ALA A 586 -31.95 -22.36 -62.62
N LEU A 587 -33.06 -22.67 -61.91
CA LEU A 587 -34.18 -21.76 -61.59
C LEU A 587 -35.22 -22.43 -60.66
N VAL A 588 -36.17 -21.64 -60.15
CA VAL A 588 -37.12 -21.83 -59.02
C VAL A 588 -38.47 -21.21 -59.47
N PRO A 589 -39.72 -21.46 -58.93
CA PRO A 589 -40.22 -22.37 -57.86
C PRO A 589 -41.51 -23.22 -58.18
N SER A 590 -41.94 -24.02 -57.18
CA SER A 590 -43.33 -24.20 -56.69
C SER A 590 -44.29 -25.31 -57.21
N ARG A 591 -45.15 -25.77 -56.26
CA ARG A 591 -46.48 -26.43 -56.40
C ARG A 591 -46.51 -27.88 -56.96
N SER A 592 -47.38 -28.80 -56.49
CA SER A 592 -48.42 -28.79 -55.42
C SER A 592 -48.94 -30.20 -55.05
N ARG A 593 -49.88 -30.27 -54.08
CA ARG A 593 -50.68 -31.45 -53.60
C ARG A 593 -49.95 -32.37 -52.60
N LEU A 594 -50.63 -33.10 -51.69
CA LEU A 594 -52.08 -33.37 -51.50
C LEU A 594 -52.71 -32.82 -50.20
N GLN A 595 -54.03 -32.98 -50.07
CA GLN A 595 -54.86 -32.70 -48.89
C GLN A 595 -55.15 -34.00 -48.10
N LEU A 596 -55.52 -33.92 -46.81
CA LEU A 596 -56.88 -34.29 -46.35
C LEU A 596 -57.23 -33.77 -44.93
N GLN A 597 -58.55 -33.78 -44.66
CA GLN A 597 -59.38 -33.36 -43.50
C GLN A 597 -58.78 -33.49 -42.07
N VAL A 598 -58.96 -32.53 -41.13
CA VAL A 598 -60.19 -31.97 -40.46
C VAL A 598 -60.74 -32.89 -39.36
N THR A 599 -60.73 -32.48 -38.08
CA THR A 599 -61.90 -31.87 -37.37
C THR A 599 -61.57 -30.73 -36.36
N ARG A 600 -62.63 -30.07 -35.85
CA ARG A 600 -62.71 -28.98 -34.83
C ARG A 600 -62.60 -29.55 -33.38
N ALA A 601 -62.50 -28.78 -32.27
CA ALA A 601 -63.04 -27.42 -31.97
C ALA A 601 -62.17 -26.57 -30.98
N ALA A 602 -62.74 -25.48 -30.45
CA ALA A 602 -62.06 -24.40 -29.71
C ALA A 602 -62.83 -23.98 -28.41
N PHE A 603 -62.64 -22.72 -27.94
CA PHE A 603 -63.16 -22.06 -26.71
C PHE A 603 -62.36 -22.34 -25.40
N SER A 604 -62.27 -21.45 -24.39
CA SER A 604 -62.29 -19.95 -24.33
C SER A 604 -62.11 -19.42 -22.90
N GLY A 605 -61.44 -18.26 -22.71
CA GLY A 605 -61.75 -17.29 -21.63
C GLY A 605 -61.09 -17.48 -20.23
N PRO A 606 -60.71 -16.37 -19.54
CA PRO A 606 -60.37 -16.30 -18.10
C PRO A 606 -61.50 -15.55 -17.31
N PRO A 607 -61.31 -14.95 -16.10
CA PRO A 607 -60.35 -15.15 -15.00
C PRO A 607 -61.04 -15.36 -13.61
N THR A 608 -60.27 -15.67 -12.53
CA THR A 608 -60.64 -15.35 -11.12
C THR A 608 -59.45 -15.45 -10.15
N GLY A 609 -59.44 -14.62 -9.09
CA GLY A 609 -58.80 -14.87 -7.78
C GLY A 609 -59.90 -15.06 -6.70
N PRO A 610 -59.68 -14.81 -5.39
CA PRO A 610 -58.48 -14.29 -4.70
C PRO A 610 -58.09 -15.07 -3.41
N ASN A 611 -57.08 -14.57 -2.65
CA ASN A 611 -56.86 -14.74 -1.19
C ASN A 611 -56.62 -16.18 -0.61
N SER A 612 -56.01 -16.38 0.57
CA SER A 612 -55.11 -15.55 1.40
C SER A 612 -54.37 -16.42 2.46
N ASP A 613 -53.31 -15.84 3.08
CA ASP A 613 -52.86 -16.02 4.48
C ASP A 613 -52.28 -17.33 5.06
N PHE A 614 -51.13 -17.15 5.75
CA PHE A 614 -50.66 -17.82 7.00
C PHE A 614 -50.29 -19.33 7.02
N PRO A 615 -49.54 -19.81 8.06
CA PRO A 615 -48.50 -19.16 8.86
C PRO A 615 -47.22 -20.04 9.03
N ALA A 616 -46.41 -19.73 10.05
CA ALA A 616 -45.11 -20.31 10.37
C ALA A 616 -45.14 -21.41 11.48
N SER A 617 -43.92 -21.85 11.82
CA SER A 617 -43.39 -22.33 13.12
C SER A 617 -43.66 -23.76 13.65
N ASP A 618 -42.77 -24.15 14.57
CA ASP A 618 -42.95 -25.11 15.69
C ASP A 618 -43.06 -26.64 15.38
N PHE A 619 -42.55 -27.56 16.22
CA PHE A 619 -41.52 -27.55 17.28
C PHE A 619 -41.20 -29.03 17.67
N ASP A 620 -39.95 -29.36 18.05
CA ASP A 620 -39.58 -30.47 18.97
C ASP A 620 -39.90 -31.96 18.53
N ARG A 621 -39.45 -33.06 19.18
CA ARG A 621 -38.62 -33.26 20.38
C ARG A 621 -37.85 -34.61 20.40
N SER A 622 -36.63 -34.61 20.98
CA SER A 622 -35.95 -35.68 21.76
C SER A 622 -35.54 -37.08 21.20
N GLU A 623 -34.51 -37.62 21.86
CA GLU A 623 -33.98 -39.01 21.90
C GLU A 623 -33.26 -39.56 20.64
N GLY A 624 -32.22 -40.41 20.74
CA GLY A 624 -31.51 -41.00 21.89
C GLY A 624 -30.07 -41.47 21.54
N ARG A 625 -29.19 -41.67 22.54
CA ARG A 625 -27.71 -41.78 22.39
C ARG A 625 -27.13 -43.19 22.12
N SER A 626 -25.89 -43.17 21.58
CA SER A 626 -24.81 -44.20 21.69
C SER A 626 -24.96 -45.45 20.79
N SER A 627 -23.93 -46.29 20.49
CA SER A 627 -22.53 -46.46 20.98
C SER A 627 -21.75 -47.30 19.92
N LEU A 628 -20.42 -47.31 19.65
CA LEU A 628 -19.17 -46.55 19.94
C LEU A 628 -18.35 -46.52 18.59
N TRP A 629 -17.02 -46.34 18.39
CA TRP A 629 -15.77 -46.21 19.19
C TRP A 629 -14.72 -45.32 18.47
N MET A 630 -14.24 -44.29 19.18
CA MET A 630 -12.86 -43.78 19.32
C MET A 630 -11.80 -43.76 18.18
N GLY A 631 -11.23 -42.56 17.97
CA GLY A 631 -9.98 -42.28 17.24
C GLY A 631 -10.07 -40.94 16.47
N LEU A 632 -9.19 -39.95 16.62
CA LEU A 632 -7.92 -39.83 17.36
C LEU A 632 -7.72 -38.35 17.80
N ALA A 633 -7.24 -38.09 19.02
CA ALA A 633 -6.96 -36.73 19.50
C ALA A 633 -5.89 -36.71 20.60
N LEU A 634 -5.33 -35.53 20.87
CA LEU A 634 -4.39 -35.18 21.96
C LEU A 634 -3.00 -35.83 21.93
N THR A 635 -1.98 -35.01 21.65
CA THR A 635 -0.67 -35.09 22.33
C THR A 635 0.06 -33.73 22.23
N ALA A 636 -0.27 -32.84 23.16
CA ALA A 636 0.46 -31.59 23.39
C ALA A 636 0.54 -31.33 24.91
N ALA A 637 1.60 -30.65 25.36
CA ALA A 637 1.81 -30.22 26.75
C ALA A 637 1.80 -31.32 27.84
N ALA A 638 2.86 -32.14 27.88
CA ALA A 638 3.25 -32.91 29.07
C ALA A 638 4.79 -33.00 29.24
N MET A 639 5.54 -31.98 28.80
CA MET A 639 6.93 -31.81 29.25
C MET A 639 6.94 -31.12 30.62
N ALA A 640 7.83 -31.58 31.50
CA ALA A 640 8.01 -31.13 32.89
C ALA A 640 6.88 -31.53 33.86
N LEU A 641 6.76 -32.83 34.13
CA LEU A 641 6.58 -33.30 35.50
C LEU A 641 7.67 -34.31 35.87
N ALA A 642 8.08 -34.28 37.14
CA ALA A 642 8.91 -35.20 37.91
C ALA A 642 9.81 -36.23 37.16
N ALA A 643 11.13 -36.06 37.31
CA ALA A 643 12.06 -37.18 37.31
C ALA A 643 12.08 -37.79 38.73
N THR A 644 11.21 -38.76 38.99
CA THR A 644 11.16 -39.59 40.20
C THR A 644 10.86 -41.03 39.80
N GLU A 645 11.36 -42.01 40.57
CA GLU A 645 11.36 -43.46 40.27
C GLU A 645 12.40 -43.94 39.23
N ALA A 646 13.67 -43.74 39.59
CA ALA A 646 14.79 -44.56 39.12
C ALA A 646 15.71 -44.87 40.32
N ALA A 647 15.14 -45.52 41.34
CA ALA A 647 15.80 -45.80 42.61
C ALA A 647 15.41 -47.21 43.13
N ALA A 648 16.07 -48.21 42.57
CA ALA A 648 16.19 -49.57 43.10
C ALA A 648 17.62 -50.06 42.79
N ASP A 649 18.09 -51.04 43.56
CA ASP A 649 19.40 -51.71 43.39
C ASP A 649 20.66 -50.82 43.58
N ALA A 650 20.86 -50.35 44.81
CA ALA A 650 22.19 -50.10 45.38
C ALA A 650 22.17 -50.41 46.89
N GLU A 651 23.06 -51.30 47.34
CA GLU A 651 23.15 -51.75 48.74
C GLU A 651 23.94 -50.75 49.62
N GLU A 652 23.59 -50.63 50.90
CA GLU A 652 24.47 -50.00 51.89
C GLU A 652 25.70 -50.88 52.19
N PRO A 653 26.85 -50.25 52.45
CA PRO A 653 27.55 -50.59 53.68
C PRO A 653 27.90 -49.36 54.54
N ALA A 654 27.86 -49.55 55.86
CA ALA A 654 28.15 -48.51 56.84
C ALA A 654 29.64 -48.10 56.89
N GLY A 655 29.90 -46.83 57.21
CA GLY A 655 31.25 -46.31 57.49
C GLY A 655 31.23 -44.94 58.14
N ASP A 656 31.75 -44.83 59.37
CA ASP A 656 31.80 -43.58 60.14
C ASP A 656 33.06 -42.76 59.82
N ALA A 657 32.89 -41.59 59.19
CA ALA A 657 33.90 -40.55 59.08
C ALA A 657 33.26 -39.17 58.84
N ARG A 658 33.49 -38.20 59.75
CA ARG A 658 33.12 -36.79 59.54
C ARG A 658 34.24 -36.04 58.84
N GLU A 659 34.18 -35.89 57.52
CA GLU A 659 35.11 -35.04 56.76
C GLU A 659 34.86 -33.53 57.01
N ASP A 660 35.93 -32.72 56.99
CA ASP A 660 35.85 -31.27 57.22
C ASP A 660 35.12 -30.56 56.04
N PRO A 661 34.05 -29.79 56.29
CA PRO A 661 33.40 -28.96 55.27
C PRO A 661 34.36 -28.07 54.46
N LYS A 662 35.51 -27.69 55.00
CA LYS A 662 36.56 -26.94 54.28
C LYS A 662 37.32 -27.80 53.28
N GLN A 663 37.57 -29.08 53.55
CA GLN A 663 38.14 -30.00 52.56
C GLN A 663 37.13 -30.28 51.45
N ILE A 664 35.87 -30.53 51.80
CA ILE A 664 34.77 -30.72 50.83
C ILE A 664 34.63 -29.48 49.93
N ALA A 665 34.59 -28.27 50.50
CA ALA A 665 34.53 -27.03 49.72
C ALA A 665 35.75 -26.82 48.80
N ARG A 666 36.94 -27.26 49.24
CA ARG A 666 38.18 -27.17 48.46
C ARG A 666 38.19 -28.16 47.30
N HIS A 667 37.83 -29.42 47.53
CA HIS A 667 37.64 -30.41 46.47
C HIS A 667 36.56 -29.99 45.48
N ILE A 668 35.43 -29.43 45.93
CA ILE A 668 34.38 -28.89 45.04
C ILE A 668 34.92 -27.72 44.19
N HIS A 669 35.82 -26.88 44.71
CA HIS A 669 36.41 -25.79 43.95
C HIS A 669 37.47 -26.29 42.95
N GLU A 670 38.41 -27.12 43.39
CA GLU A 670 39.47 -27.68 42.55
C GLU A 670 38.87 -28.57 41.44
N HIS A 671 37.88 -29.41 41.76
CA HIS A 671 37.17 -30.21 40.75
C HIS A 671 36.27 -29.35 39.84
N LYS A 672 35.75 -28.19 40.30
CA LYS A 672 35.15 -27.19 39.39
C LYS A 672 36.17 -26.59 38.42
N GLU A 673 37.39 -26.31 38.87
CA GLU A 673 38.44 -25.79 37.99
C GLU A 673 38.94 -26.86 37.02
N GLU A 674 39.09 -28.11 37.45
CA GLU A 674 39.38 -29.24 36.57
C GLU A 674 38.26 -29.48 35.55
N VAL A 675 36.99 -29.48 35.97
CA VAL A 675 35.85 -29.64 35.05
C VAL A 675 35.75 -28.45 34.10
N GLN A 676 36.06 -27.22 34.52
CA GLN A 676 36.12 -26.06 33.62
C GLN A 676 37.35 -26.09 32.68
N ALA A 677 38.50 -26.58 33.13
CA ALA A 677 39.70 -26.75 32.32
C ALA A 677 39.49 -27.89 31.30
N ALA A 678 38.91 -29.00 31.72
CA ALA A 678 38.48 -30.10 30.87
C ALA A 678 37.39 -29.65 29.89
N ALA A 679 36.41 -28.85 30.33
CA ALA A 679 35.41 -28.25 29.44
C ALA A 679 36.06 -27.34 28.40
N LYS A 680 36.98 -26.42 28.79
CA LYS A 680 37.73 -25.57 27.84
C LYS A 680 38.64 -26.38 26.92
N LYS A 681 39.27 -27.47 27.40
CA LYS A 681 40.14 -28.38 26.61
C LYS A 681 39.35 -29.26 25.65
N ASN A 682 38.13 -29.66 26.04
CA ASN A 682 37.19 -30.40 25.20
C ASN A 682 36.43 -29.47 24.24
N GLU A 683 36.17 -28.22 24.62
CA GLU A 683 35.59 -27.17 23.76
C GLU A 683 36.59 -26.70 22.72
N SER A 684 37.87 -26.47 23.08
CA SER A 684 38.94 -26.19 22.12
C SER A 684 39.22 -27.38 21.20
N LYS A 685 39.22 -28.62 21.70
CA LYS A 685 39.22 -29.83 20.83
C LYS A 685 37.98 -29.87 19.93
N LYS A 686 36.78 -29.60 20.43
CA LYS A 686 35.54 -29.50 19.62
C LYS A 686 35.58 -28.34 18.62
N ARG A 687 36.26 -27.23 18.93
CA ARG A 687 36.49 -26.08 18.04
C ARG A 687 37.54 -26.37 16.96
N ALA A 688 38.53 -27.22 17.26
CA ALA A 688 39.48 -27.77 16.30
C ALA A 688 38.86 -28.85 15.40
N LEU A 689 37.97 -29.70 15.91
CA LEU A 689 37.17 -30.64 15.11
C LEU A 689 36.13 -29.88 14.23
N ARG A 690 35.45 -28.87 14.78
CA ARG A 690 34.51 -27.97 14.04
C ARG A 690 35.17 -27.06 12.99
N LYS A 691 36.49 -27.13 12.83
CA LYS A 691 37.27 -26.51 11.74
C LYS A 691 37.61 -27.48 10.60
N ARG A 692 37.09 -28.72 10.62
CA ARG A 692 37.47 -29.80 9.67
C ARG A 692 36.25 -30.49 9.03
N LYS A 693 35.33 -29.69 8.52
CA LYS A 693 34.49 -30.02 7.35
C LYS A 693 34.73 -28.92 6.33
N THR A 694 35.00 -29.29 5.08
CA THR A 694 35.28 -28.37 3.96
C THR A 694 34.00 -27.99 3.22
N SER A 695 34.03 -26.85 2.52
CA SER A 695 32.85 -26.11 2.05
C SER A 695 31.90 -25.65 3.17
N VAL A 696 30.90 -24.84 2.80
CA VAL A 696 29.92 -24.25 3.70
C VAL A 696 29.35 -25.29 4.67
N ARG A 697 29.45 -25.01 5.99
CA ARG A 697 28.97 -25.92 7.05
C ARG A 697 27.52 -26.36 6.80
N ASP A 698 27.21 -27.61 7.15
CA ASP A 698 25.84 -28.18 7.27
C ASP A 698 24.95 -27.50 8.35
N GLY A 699 25.20 -26.24 8.69
CA GLY A 699 24.31 -25.39 9.48
C GLY A 699 23.13 -24.91 8.63
N LYS A 700 22.31 -25.85 8.12
CA LYS A 700 21.04 -25.66 7.39
C LYS A 700 20.82 -24.23 6.86
N MET A 701 21.47 -23.87 5.75
CA MET A 701 21.17 -22.63 5.02
C MET A 701 19.66 -22.52 4.79
N VAL A 702 19.07 -21.40 5.20
CA VAL A 702 17.67 -21.11 4.88
C VAL A 702 17.66 -20.45 3.52
N VAL A 703 16.89 -21.01 2.59
CA VAL A 703 16.64 -20.38 1.29
C VAL A 703 15.13 -20.19 1.20
N SER A 704 14.72 -18.98 0.86
CA SER A 704 13.34 -18.64 0.54
C SER A 704 13.24 -18.44 -0.96
N THR A 705 12.19 -18.96 -1.58
CA THR A 705 11.94 -18.82 -3.02
C THR A 705 10.48 -18.45 -3.24
N ALA A 706 10.23 -17.45 -4.05
CA ALA A 706 8.91 -17.07 -4.52
C ALA A 706 8.97 -16.75 -6.01
N ALA A 707 7.87 -16.98 -6.71
CA ALA A 707 7.70 -16.61 -8.10
C ALA A 707 6.21 -16.29 -8.34
N VAL A 708 5.91 -15.27 -9.13
CA VAL A 708 4.56 -14.90 -9.55
C VAL A 708 4.57 -14.38 -10.99
N ARG A 709 3.45 -14.56 -11.68
CA ARG A 709 3.27 -14.13 -13.08
C ARG A 709 3.05 -12.62 -13.23
N GLY A 710 2.55 -11.95 -12.18
CA GLY A 710 2.00 -10.60 -12.28
C GLY A 710 0.85 -10.54 -13.28
N ASP A 711 0.75 -9.39 -13.95
CA ASP A 711 -0.26 -9.11 -14.99
C ASP A 711 0.13 -9.64 -16.37
N ARG A 712 1.39 -10.07 -16.57
CA ARG A 712 1.82 -10.74 -17.81
C ARG A 712 0.92 -11.94 -18.12
N THR A 713 0.62 -12.19 -19.40
CA THR A 713 -0.20 -13.33 -19.84
C THR A 713 0.45 -14.69 -19.56
N TYR A 714 1.79 -14.75 -19.54
CA TYR A 714 2.59 -15.96 -19.41
C TYR A 714 3.60 -15.86 -18.26
N MET A 715 4.01 -17.02 -17.74
CA MET A 715 5.12 -17.14 -16.79
C MET A 715 6.33 -17.67 -17.55
N GLU A 716 7.21 -16.76 -17.96
CA GLU A 716 8.44 -17.05 -18.72
C GLU A 716 9.65 -17.19 -17.80
N ASP A 717 9.60 -16.49 -16.67
CA ASP A 717 10.58 -16.41 -15.59
C ASP A 717 10.67 -17.72 -14.76
N THR A 718 11.85 -18.07 -14.26
CA THR A 718 12.03 -19.27 -13.44
C THR A 718 13.28 -19.24 -12.53
N SER A 719 13.34 -20.15 -11.55
CA SER A 719 14.48 -20.22 -10.62
C SER A 719 14.93 -21.65 -10.31
N TYR A 720 16.21 -21.76 -9.91
CA TYR A 720 16.85 -23.01 -9.48
C TYR A 720 17.60 -22.82 -8.16
N VAL A 721 17.46 -23.79 -7.25
CA VAL A 721 18.28 -23.89 -6.03
C VAL A 721 18.78 -25.33 -5.93
N SER A 722 20.10 -25.49 -5.86
CA SER A 722 20.75 -26.79 -5.70
C SER A 722 20.35 -27.50 -4.40
N SER A 723 20.40 -28.83 -4.38
CA SER A 723 20.09 -29.65 -3.19
C SER A 723 20.99 -29.33 -1.99
N CYS A 724 22.25 -28.99 -2.24
CA CYS A 724 23.21 -28.52 -1.24
C CYS A 724 23.09 -27.02 -0.90
N LYS A 725 22.21 -26.28 -1.58
CA LYS A 725 21.95 -24.83 -1.43
C LYS A 725 23.14 -23.90 -1.69
N ARG A 726 24.29 -24.44 -2.09
CA ARG A 726 25.49 -23.67 -2.44
C ARG A 726 25.37 -22.95 -3.77
N PHE A 727 24.53 -23.42 -4.69
CA PHE A 727 24.18 -22.73 -5.92
C PHE A 727 22.69 -22.34 -5.93
N ALA A 728 22.41 -21.10 -6.35
CA ALA A 728 21.08 -20.54 -6.54
C ALA A 728 21.08 -19.57 -7.74
N ALA A 729 20.02 -19.58 -8.55
CA ALA A 729 19.90 -18.75 -9.75
C ALA A 729 18.44 -18.40 -10.11
N VAL A 730 18.27 -17.29 -10.80
CA VAL A 730 17.03 -16.83 -11.45
C VAL A 730 17.33 -16.63 -12.94
N TYR A 731 16.36 -17.00 -13.78
CA TYR A 731 16.43 -16.92 -15.23
C TYR A 731 15.13 -16.29 -15.73
N ASP A 732 15.21 -15.01 -16.04
CA ASP A 732 14.09 -14.29 -16.67
C ASP A 732 13.97 -14.74 -18.12
N GLY A 733 12.76 -14.88 -18.64
CA GLY A 733 12.50 -15.47 -19.96
C GLY A 733 11.78 -14.48 -20.87
N HIS A 734 12.18 -14.39 -22.13
CA HIS A 734 11.51 -13.50 -23.08
C HIS A 734 11.33 -14.11 -24.46
N GLY A 735 10.14 -13.88 -25.02
CA GLY A 735 9.70 -14.45 -26.30
C GLY A 735 9.30 -15.94 -26.20
N GLY A 736 9.34 -16.52 -25.00
CA GLY A 736 9.09 -17.92 -24.75
C GLY A 736 9.87 -18.48 -23.55
N ALA A 737 9.15 -19.12 -22.63
CA ALA A 737 9.70 -19.78 -21.44
C ALA A 737 10.67 -20.97 -21.69
N ALA A 738 11.00 -21.33 -22.94
CA ALA A 738 11.76 -22.56 -23.20
C ALA A 738 13.26 -22.44 -22.84
N VAL A 739 13.85 -21.25 -23.02
CA VAL A 739 15.27 -21.02 -22.73
C VAL A 739 15.53 -20.95 -21.22
N SER A 740 14.72 -20.19 -20.47
CA SER A 740 14.80 -20.14 -19.00
C SER A 740 14.62 -21.53 -18.37
N GLN A 741 13.67 -22.32 -18.86
CA GLN A 741 13.49 -23.72 -18.45
C GLN A 741 14.65 -24.64 -18.85
N TYR A 742 15.30 -24.41 -19.98
CA TYR A 742 16.51 -25.17 -20.35
C TYR A 742 17.66 -24.87 -19.39
N LEU A 743 17.94 -23.59 -19.13
CA LEU A 743 18.98 -23.13 -18.21
C LEU A 743 18.80 -23.67 -16.80
N ARG A 744 17.57 -23.58 -16.27
CA ARG A 744 17.15 -24.14 -14.98
C ARG A 744 17.53 -25.60 -14.80
N ASN A 745 17.42 -26.40 -15.85
CA ASN A 745 17.70 -27.83 -15.83
C ASN A 745 19.18 -28.16 -16.11
N GLN A 746 19.87 -27.38 -16.95
CA GLN A 746 21.20 -27.73 -17.45
C GLN A 746 22.37 -27.00 -16.77
N LEU A 747 22.24 -25.74 -16.34
CA LEU A 747 23.39 -24.95 -15.87
C LEU A 747 24.07 -25.58 -14.65
N PHE A 748 23.30 -25.92 -13.61
CA PHE A 748 23.87 -26.61 -12.44
C PHE A 748 24.29 -28.05 -12.77
N SER A 749 23.55 -28.74 -13.64
CA SER A 749 23.86 -30.11 -14.08
C SER A 749 25.23 -30.21 -14.76
N MET A 750 25.58 -29.21 -15.57
CA MET A 750 26.85 -29.15 -16.31
C MET A 750 28.06 -28.92 -15.39
N ILE A 751 27.92 -28.09 -14.35
CA ILE A 751 29.02 -27.76 -13.43
C ILE A 751 29.16 -28.72 -12.24
N ALA A 752 28.08 -29.43 -11.86
CA ALA A 752 28.07 -30.30 -10.68
C ALA A 752 29.17 -31.39 -10.65
N PRO A 753 29.54 -32.07 -11.77
CA PRO A 753 30.59 -33.08 -11.76
C PRO A 753 31.99 -32.50 -11.46
N GLU A 754 32.32 -31.35 -12.04
CA GLU A 754 33.60 -30.67 -11.78
C GLU A 754 33.61 -30.07 -10.37
N LEU A 755 32.52 -29.45 -9.93
CA LEU A 755 32.37 -28.95 -8.57
C LEU A 755 32.58 -30.05 -7.51
N ALA A 756 32.11 -31.27 -7.77
CA ALA A 756 32.32 -32.42 -6.91
C ALA A 756 33.79 -32.92 -6.91
N GLN A 757 34.51 -32.83 -8.03
CA GLN A 757 35.95 -33.09 -8.08
C GLN A 757 36.73 -32.03 -7.28
N LEU A 758 36.35 -30.76 -7.41
CA LEU A 758 36.95 -29.66 -6.66
C LEU A 758 36.71 -29.79 -5.14
N ASP A 759 35.52 -30.19 -4.72
CA ASP A 759 35.24 -30.52 -3.31
C ASP A 759 36.11 -31.69 -2.80
N GLN A 760 36.42 -32.67 -3.65
CA GLN A 760 37.38 -33.75 -3.33
C GLN A 760 38.83 -33.24 -3.25
N GLU A 761 39.25 -32.33 -4.13
CA GLU A 761 40.55 -31.63 -4.01
C GLU A 761 40.67 -30.92 -2.66
N VAL A 762 39.62 -30.21 -2.20
CA VAL A 762 39.63 -29.56 -0.87
C VAL A 762 39.67 -30.57 0.29
N LEU A 763 39.01 -31.72 0.15
CA LEU A 763 39.05 -32.79 1.17
C LEU A 763 40.41 -33.49 1.28
N ALA A 764 41.19 -33.53 0.20
CA ALA A 764 42.50 -34.18 0.15
C ALA A 764 43.65 -33.33 0.73
N GLU A 765 43.47 -32.02 0.92
CA GLU A 765 44.54 -31.14 1.42
C GLU A 765 44.97 -31.49 2.86
N THR A 766 46.28 -31.68 3.04
CA THR A 766 46.85 -32.10 4.33
C THR A 766 46.95 -30.92 5.30
N LYS A 767 46.60 -31.17 6.57
CA LYS A 767 46.36 -30.12 7.58
C LYS A 767 47.65 -29.46 8.08
N GLY A 768 48.08 -28.39 7.43
CA GLY A 768 49.13 -27.49 7.95
C GLY A 768 49.46 -26.32 7.03
N GLU A 769 49.39 -26.52 5.72
CA GLU A 769 49.84 -25.53 4.74
C GLU A 769 48.67 -24.69 4.21
N ASN A 770 48.74 -23.37 4.41
CA ASN A 770 47.93 -22.42 3.63
C ASN A 770 48.52 -22.37 2.20
N ASN A 771 48.21 -23.36 1.37
CA ASN A 771 48.65 -23.37 -0.03
C ASN A 771 47.85 -22.34 -0.85
N VAL A 772 48.31 -21.08 -0.79
CA VAL A 772 47.70 -19.94 -1.50
C VAL A 772 47.59 -20.21 -2.99
N MET A 773 48.56 -20.92 -3.59
CA MET A 773 48.56 -21.28 -5.01
C MET A 773 47.47 -22.31 -5.35
N ALA A 774 47.20 -23.27 -4.47
CA ALA A 774 46.09 -24.22 -4.65
C ALA A 774 44.72 -23.53 -4.46
N LYS A 775 44.60 -22.57 -3.52
CA LYS A 775 43.36 -21.79 -3.33
C LYS A 775 43.10 -20.84 -4.51
N SER A 776 44.12 -20.16 -5.04
CA SER A 776 43.96 -19.30 -6.23
C SER A 776 43.73 -20.10 -7.52
N SER A 777 44.41 -21.24 -7.70
CA SER A 777 44.15 -22.15 -8.83
C SER A 777 42.70 -22.63 -8.85
N ARG A 778 42.14 -23.08 -7.71
CA ARG A 778 40.73 -23.48 -7.61
C ARG A 778 39.76 -22.31 -7.85
N ARG A 779 40.06 -21.10 -7.37
CA ARG A 779 39.29 -19.89 -7.71
C ARG A 779 39.20 -19.68 -9.21
N GLN A 780 40.32 -19.82 -9.92
CA GLN A 780 40.35 -19.69 -11.37
C GLN A 780 39.61 -20.84 -12.08
N LYS A 781 39.74 -22.09 -11.63
CA LYS A 781 38.95 -23.22 -12.16
C LYS A 781 37.45 -22.94 -12.07
N VAL A 782 36.92 -22.62 -10.88
CA VAL A 782 35.49 -22.33 -10.66
C VAL A 782 35.00 -21.18 -11.54
N ALA A 783 35.76 -20.08 -11.61
CA ALA A 783 35.41 -18.92 -12.44
C ALA A 783 35.56 -19.15 -13.95
N THR A 784 36.22 -20.23 -14.38
CA THR A 784 36.33 -20.66 -15.78
C THR A 784 35.18 -21.62 -16.11
N MET A 785 35.01 -22.68 -15.32
CA MET A 785 33.88 -23.63 -15.34
C MET A 785 32.50 -22.93 -15.47
N LEU A 786 32.24 -21.88 -14.68
CA LEU A 786 30.99 -21.11 -14.76
C LEU A 786 30.80 -20.39 -16.11
N ARG A 787 31.87 -19.81 -16.66
CA ARG A 787 31.83 -19.09 -17.94
C ARG A 787 31.68 -20.06 -19.12
N ASP A 788 32.43 -21.15 -19.09
CA ASP A 788 32.45 -22.18 -20.14
C ASP A 788 31.09 -22.90 -20.21
N ALA A 789 30.47 -23.17 -19.06
CA ALA A 789 29.13 -23.74 -19.01
C ALA A 789 28.06 -22.80 -19.61
N VAL A 790 28.09 -21.51 -19.28
CA VAL A 790 27.17 -20.52 -19.87
C VAL A 790 27.41 -20.34 -21.37
N HIS A 791 28.68 -20.21 -21.80
CA HIS A 791 29.03 -20.10 -23.22
C HIS A 791 28.56 -21.32 -24.02
N LYS A 792 28.77 -22.54 -23.49
CA LYS A 792 28.29 -23.77 -24.14
C LYS A 792 26.76 -23.82 -24.22
N LEU A 793 26.05 -23.44 -23.17
CA LEU A 793 24.58 -23.39 -23.19
C LEU A 793 24.05 -22.36 -24.20
N ASP A 794 24.71 -21.21 -24.34
CA ASP A 794 24.40 -20.22 -25.38
C ASP A 794 24.55 -20.81 -26.79
N GLN A 795 25.64 -21.54 -27.07
CA GLN A 795 25.80 -22.24 -28.35
C GLN A 795 24.73 -23.33 -28.57
N GLU A 796 24.37 -24.09 -27.54
CA GLU A 796 23.31 -25.12 -27.62
C GLU A 796 21.91 -24.53 -27.84
N VAL A 797 21.63 -23.34 -27.31
CA VAL A 797 20.39 -22.58 -27.54
C VAL A 797 20.37 -22.02 -28.96
N ILE A 798 21.45 -21.34 -29.38
CA ILE A 798 21.61 -20.75 -30.73
C ILE A 798 21.53 -21.81 -31.84
N ALA A 799 21.99 -23.05 -31.59
CA ALA A 799 21.88 -24.13 -32.56
C ALA A 799 20.41 -24.51 -32.88
N LYS A 800 19.46 -24.25 -31.98
CA LYS A 800 18.05 -24.67 -32.11
C LYS A 800 17.23 -23.63 -32.86
N ASN A 801 16.76 -24.00 -34.06
CA ASN A 801 15.94 -23.11 -34.91
C ASN A 801 14.61 -22.70 -34.26
N GLU A 802 14.02 -23.57 -33.43
CA GLU A 802 12.82 -23.35 -32.64
C GLU A 802 12.95 -22.25 -31.57
N TRP A 803 14.17 -21.96 -31.11
CA TRP A 803 14.46 -20.91 -30.10
C TRP A 803 15.10 -19.67 -30.71
N LYS A 804 14.99 -19.46 -32.04
CA LYS A 804 15.61 -18.32 -32.76
C LYS A 804 15.29 -16.96 -32.13
N PHE A 805 14.05 -16.79 -31.67
CA PHE A 805 13.47 -15.55 -31.13
C PHE A 805 13.18 -15.66 -29.62
N GLN A 806 13.79 -16.64 -28.95
CA GLN A 806 13.68 -16.80 -27.51
C GLN A 806 15.03 -16.51 -26.87
N GLY A 807 14.99 -15.83 -25.73
CA GLY A 807 16.16 -15.59 -24.91
C GLY A 807 15.83 -15.75 -23.44
N SER A 808 16.87 -15.70 -22.62
CA SER A 808 16.72 -15.68 -21.18
C SER A 808 17.92 -14.99 -20.53
N THR A 809 17.65 -14.28 -19.44
CA THR A 809 18.72 -13.84 -18.55
C THR A 809 19.27 -15.02 -17.75
N ALA A 810 20.44 -14.85 -17.13
CA ALA A 810 20.94 -15.79 -16.14
C ALA A 810 21.70 -15.05 -15.04
N VAL A 811 21.04 -14.84 -13.90
CA VAL A 811 21.69 -14.33 -12.69
C VAL A 811 21.80 -15.44 -11.64
N GLY A 812 22.96 -15.58 -11.01
CA GLY A 812 23.15 -16.63 -10.02
C GLY A 812 24.39 -16.48 -9.15
N VAL A 813 24.41 -17.26 -8.07
CA VAL A 813 25.53 -17.30 -7.12
C VAL A 813 25.96 -18.73 -6.81
N LEU A 814 27.25 -18.91 -6.58
CA LEU A 814 27.87 -20.15 -6.13
C LEU A 814 28.73 -19.89 -4.88
N LEU A 815 28.53 -20.69 -3.84
CA LEU A 815 29.36 -20.72 -2.63
C LEU A 815 30.34 -21.90 -2.71
N PHE A 816 31.61 -21.62 -2.94
CA PHE A 816 32.68 -22.63 -2.96
C PHE A 816 33.87 -22.18 -2.11
N ASP A 817 34.33 -23.06 -1.22
CA ASP A 817 35.32 -22.73 -0.18
C ASP A 817 34.84 -21.52 0.66
N ASP A 818 35.68 -20.49 0.88
CA ASP A 818 35.29 -19.22 1.55
C ASP A 818 34.86 -18.13 0.55
N VAL A 819 34.47 -18.49 -0.69
CA VAL A 819 34.23 -17.54 -1.79
C VAL A 819 32.80 -17.61 -2.31
N LEU A 820 32.21 -16.43 -2.46
CA LEU A 820 30.98 -16.17 -3.21
C LEU A 820 31.35 -15.77 -4.64
N TYR A 821 30.97 -16.60 -5.60
CA TYR A 821 31.04 -16.29 -7.03
C TYR A 821 29.66 -15.81 -7.45
N SER A 822 29.59 -14.72 -8.21
CA SER A 822 28.37 -14.31 -8.91
C SER A 822 28.54 -14.47 -10.41
N LEU A 823 27.43 -14.73 -11.07
CA LEU A 823 27.25 -14.85 -12.51
C LEU A 823 26.12 -13.90 -12.91
N ASN A 824 26.34 -13.10 -13.95
CA ASN A 824 25.24 -12.42 -14.65
C ASN A 824 25.36 -12.49 -16.18
N VAL A 825 24.22 -12.72 -16.83
CA VAL A 825 23.93 -12.44 -18.25
C VAL A 825 22.52 -11.83 -18.31
N GLY A 826 22.39 -10.52 -18.10
CA GLY A 826 21.11 -9.82 -18.26
C GLY A 826 21.01 -8.63 -17.31
N ASP A 827 19.79 -8.19 -17.05
CA ASP A 827 19.42 -7.13 -16.12
C ASP A 827 18.80 -7.63 -14.80
N SER A 828 18.49 -8.92 -14.71
CA SER A 828 18.26 -9.60 -13.43
C SER A 828 19.49 -9.46 -12.51
N ARG A 829 19.29 -9.07 -11.24
CA ARG A 829 20.37 -8.63 -10.33
C ARG A 829 20.50 -9.53 -9.08
N ALA A 830 21.71 -9.54 -8.50
CA ALA A 830 21.96 -10.16 -7.20
C ALA A 830 22.69 -9.19 -6.24
N VAL A 831 22.25 -9.18 -4.97
CA VAL A 831 22.67 -8.22 -3.94
C VAL A 831 22.99 -8.99 -2.65
N LEU A 832 24.11 -8.67 -2.00
CA LEU A 832 24.50 -9.17 -0.67
C LEU A 832 24.26 -8.09 0.39
N CYS A 833 23.67 -8.47 1.52
CA CYS A 833 23.65 -7.68 2.74
C CYS A 833 24.85 -8.06 3.63
N ARG A 834 25.73 -7.08 3.89
CA ARG A 834 26.94 -7.21 4.72
C ARG A 834 26.87 -6.19 5.86
N SER A 835 26.58 -6.65 7.08
CA SER A 835 26.36 -5.79 8.27
C SER A 835 25.25 -4.74 8.12
N GLY A 836 24.29 -4.98 7.22
CA GLY A 836 23.24 -4.04 6.86
C GLY A 836 23.55 -3.16 5.64
N ASP A 837 24.81 -3.10 5.19
CA ASP A 837 25.18 -2.38 3.98
C ASP A 837 24.91 -3.23 2.71
N VAL A 838 24.63 -2.54 1.61
CA VAL A 838 24.41 -3.11 0.28
C VAL A 838 25.75 -3.43 -0.39
N VAL A 839 25.90 -4.65 -0.91
CA VAL A 839 27.00 -5.04 -1.80
C VAL A 839 26.43 -5.59 -3.10
N GLU A 840 26.59 -4.82 -4.18
CA GLU A 840 26.20 -5.24 -5.54
C GLU A 840 27.08 -6.40 -6.01
N LEU A 841 26.48 -7.58 -6.19
CA LEU A 841 27.18 -8.78 -6.67
C LEU A 841 27.29 -8.81 -8.19
N THR A 842 26.47 -8.04 -8.90
CA THR A 842 26.34 -8.04 -10.36
C THR A 842 26.37 -6.62 -10.92
N ARG A 843 26.24 -6.50 -12.24
CA ARG A 843 25.85 -5.28 -12.95
C ARG A 843 24.85 -5.68 -14.02
N ASP A 844 23.81 -4.88 -14.16
CA ASP A 844 22.75 -5.08 -15.12
C ASP A 844 23.23 -4.71 -16.53
N HIS A 845 23.03 -5.60 -17.50
CA HIS A 845 23.41 -5.38 -18.90
C HIS A 845 22.27 -4.69 -19.68
N LYS A 846 21.77 -3.55 -19.19
CA LYS A 846 20.79 -2.71 -19.92
C LYS A 846 21.50 -1.99 -21.11
N PRO A 847 20.86 -1.78 -22.28
CA PRO A 847 21.50 -1.22 -23.48
C PRO A 847 22.11 0.18 -23.36
N ASN A 848 21.70 0.98 -22.36
CA ASN A 848 22.27 2.30 -22.05
C ASN A 848 23.55 2.26 -21.18
N ASP A 849 23.98 1.09 -20.67
CA ASP A 849 25.30 0.97 -20.05
C ASP A 849 26.40 1.45 -21.02
N PRO A 850 27.34 2.33 -20.60
CA PRO A 850 28.31 2.92 -21.51
C PRO A 850 29.22 1.91 -22.25
N GLN A 851 29.49 0.74 -21.66
CA GLN A 851 30.30 -0.31 -22.30
C GLN A 851 29.46 -1.08 -23.32
N GLU A 852 28.25 -1.49 -22.93
CA GLU A 852 27.35 -2.23 -23.82
C GLU A 852 26.87 -1.37 -24.99
N ARG A 853 26.56 -0.10 -24.74
CA ARG A 853 26.22 0.87 -25.79
C ARG A 853 27.34 1.01 -26.81
N ALA A 854 28.58 1.25 -26.36
CA ALA A 854 29.73 1.36 -27.24
C ALA A 854 30.00 0.06 -28.03
N ARG A 855 29.78 -1.11 -27.40
CA ARG A 855 29.87 -2.42 -28.06
C ARG A 855 28.80 -2.57 -29.15
N ILE A 856 27.55 -2.21 -28.87
CA ILE A 856 26.43 -2.30 -29.82
C ILE A 856 26.62 -1.33 -31.00
N GLU A 857 26.96 -0.07 -30.71
CA GLU A 857 27.14 0.98 -31.72
C GLU A 857 28.38 0.70 -32.60
N SER A 858 29.48 0.16 -32.05
CA SER A 858 30.66 -0.22 -32.85
C SER A 858 30.43 -1.40 -33.80
N LEU A 859 29.41 -2.23 -33.54
CA LEU A 859 28.94 -3.29 -34.44
C LEU A 859 27.94 -2.78 -35.50
N GLY A 860 27.63 -1.48 -35.53
CA GLY A 860 26.63 -0.88 -36.42
C GLY A 860 25.19 -0.98 -35.91
N GLY A 861 24.99 -1.35 -34.65
CA GLY A 861 23.69 -1.35 -33.98
C GLY A 861 23.30 0.04 -33.48
N ARG A 862 22.09 0.18 -32.95
CA ARG A 862 21.59 1.40 -32.32
C ARG A 862 21.00 1.10 -30.95
N VAL A 863 21.24 2.01 -30.00
CA VAL A 863 20.57 2.05 -28.71
C VAL A 863 19.61 3.22 -28.73
N GLN A 864 18.32 2.97 -28.49
CA GLN A 864 17.26 3.98 -28.63
C GLN A 864 16.28 3.88 -27.46
N TRP A 865 15.84 5.02 -26.93
CA TRP A 865 14.80 5.07 -25.90
C TRP A 865 13.42 4.74 -26.49
N TYR A 866 12.65 3.90 -25.79
CA TYR A 866 11.26 3.58 -26.11
C TYR A 866 10.41 3.71 -24.86
N GLY A 867 9.69 4.83 -24.75
CA GLY A 867 8.82 5.16 -23.64
C GLY A 867 8.48 6.64 -23.60
N TYR A 868 7.99 7.11 -22.46
CA TYR A 868 7.68 8.52 -22.25
C TYR A 868 8.96 9.35 -22.07
N VAL A 869 8.89 10.60 -22.48
CA VAL A 869 9.92 11.63 -22.27
C VAL A 869 9.28 12.84 -21.59
N ASP A 870 10.10 13.65 -20.92
CA ASP A 870 9.65 14.88 -20.28
C ASP A 870 9.38 16.03 -21.30
N ALA A 871 9.14 17.24 -20.80
CA ALA A 871 8.88 18.40 -21.65
C ALA A 871 10.15 18.95 -22.35
N GLN A 872 11.31 18.40 -22.04
CA GLN A 872 12.62 18.75 -22.58
C GLN A 872 13.09 17.70 -23.61
N GLY A 873 12.53 16.49 -23.56
CA GLY A 873 12.82 15.37 -24.44
C GLY A 873 13.65 14.26 -23.78
N GLU A 874 13.92 14.35 -22.48
CA GLU A 874 14.73 13.40 -21.73
C GLU A 874 13.89 12.19 -21.25
N PRO A 875 14.46 10.97 -21.18
CA PRO A 875 13.79 9.76 -20.71
C PRO A 875 13.17 9.87 -19.31
N ILE A 876 11.94 9.39 -19.15
CA ILE A 876 11.31 9.19 -17.83
C ILE A 876 11.45 7.71 -17.46
N GLU A 877 12.51 7.37 -16.70
CA GLU A 877 12.99 5.99 -16.58
C GLU A 877 12.06 4.91 -15.96
N PRO A 878 10.99 5.18 -15.18
CA PRO A 878 9.99 4.14 -14.87
C PRO A 878 8.93 3.90 -15.97
N TYR A 879 8.91 4.70 -17.05
CA TYR A 879 7.89 4.63 -18.10
C TYR A 879 8.50 4.37 -19.49
N GLY A 880 9.55 3.56 -19.57
CA GLY A 880 10.17 3.13 -20.81
C GLY A 880 11.41 2.28 -20.62
N ALA A 881 12.03 1.90 -21.73
CA ALA A 881 13.33 1.22 -21.72
C ALA A 881 14.18 1.62 -22.93
N TYR A 882 15.50 1.59 -22.76
CA TYR A 882 16.42 1.61 -23.89
C TYR A 882 16.45 0.24 -24.58
N ARG A 883 16.32 0.22 -25.91
CA ARG A 883 16.21 -1.01 -26.70
C ARG A 883 17.28 -1.11 -27.79
N VAL A 884 17.84 -2.31 -27.94
CA VAL A 884 18.78 -2.68 -29.00
C VAL A 884 18.03 -2.76 -30.33
N ASN A 885 18.38 -1.90 -31.29
CA ASN A 885 17.73 -1.76 -32.60
C ASN A 885 16.19 -1.58 -32.53
N GLY A 886 15.66 -1.13 -31.39
CA GLY A 886 14.23 -1.01 -31.11
C GLY A 886 13.50 -2.29 -30.71
N ASN A 887 14.21 -3.41 -30.49
CA ASN A 887 13.62 -4.69 -30.09
C ASN A 887 13.85 -4.99 -28.59
N LEU A 888 14.97 -5.62 -28.24
CA LEU A 888 15.24 -6.13 -26.90
C LEU A 888 15.69 -5.04 -25.92
N ALA A 889 15.18 -5.09 -24.69
CA ALA A 889 15.54 -4.17 -23.59
C ALA A 889 16.82 -4.60 -22.82
N VAL A 890 17.47 -5.68 -23.26
CA VAL A 890 18.72 -6.24 -22.73
C VAL A 890 19.84 -6.15 -23.77
N ALA A 891 21.07 -5.89 -23.33
CA ALA A 891 22.28 -5.95 -24.15
C ALA A 891 22.95 -7.33 -24.14
N ARG A 892 22.67 -8.15 -23.12
CA ARG A 892 23.18 -9.52 -22.98
C ARG A 892 22.11 -10.47 -22.51
N ALA A 893 22.01 -11.61 -23.17
CA ALA A 893 21.06 -12.69 -22.89
C ALA A 893 21.57 -13.99 -23.53
N ILE A 894 21.14 -15.13 -22.99
CA ILE A 894 21.44 -16.43 -23.57
C ILE A 894 20.36 -16.73 -24.62
N GLY A 895 20.77 -17.02 -25.86
CA GLY A 895 19.85 -17.12 -27.00
C GLY A 895 19.79 -15.86 -27.87
N ASP A 896 18.59 -15.38 -28.20
CA ASP A 896 18.36 -14.17 -29.03
C ASP A 896 19.15 -14.17 -30.35
N ARG A 897 19.07 -15.28 -31.08
CA ARG A 897 19.89 -15.53 -32.27
C ARG A 897 19.62 -14.54 -33.40
N ASP A 898 18.41 -14.01 -33.50
CA ASP A 898 18.06 -12.97 -34.46
C ASP A 898 18.70 -11.60 -34.15
N SER A 899 19.05 -11.36 -32.89
CA SER A 899 19.61 -10.11 -32.36
C SER A 899 21.14 -10.16 -32.21
N ARG A 900 21.78 -11.28 -32.59
CA ARG A 900 23.23 -11.40 -32.74
C ARG A 900 23.72 -10.56 -33.94
N PRO A 901 24.89 -9.89 -33.87
CA PRO A 901 25.88 -9.91 -32.79
C PRO A 901 25.65 -8.85 -31.69
N PHE A 902 24.54 -8.10 -31.73
CA PHE A 902 24.32 -6.96 -30.83
C PHE A 902 24.01 -7.41 -29.40
N VAL A 903 23.14 -8.41 -29.23
CA VAL A 903 22.92 -9.10 -27.95
C VAL A 903 23.85 -10.30 -27.85
N VAL A 904 24.52 -10.51 -26.72
CA VAL A 904 25.51 -11.60 -26.53
C VAL A 904 25.33 -12.37 -25.21
N GLY A 905 25.57 -13.68 -25.24
CA GLY A 905 25.51 -14.57 -24.06
C GLY A 905 26.75 -14.56 -23.18
N GLU A 906 27.48 -13.44 -23.11
CA GLU A 906 28.76 -13.36 -22.40
C GLU A 906 28.59 -13.08 -20.90
N ALA A 907 28.89 -14.11 -20.09
CA ALA A 907 28.85 -14.08 -18.63
C ALA A 907 29.88 -13.12 -17.99
N GLU A 908 29.39 -12.13 -17.25
CA GLU A 908 30.20 -11.43 -16.25
C GLU A 908 30.26 -12.30 -14.98
N ILE A 909 31.49 -12.67 -14.56
CA ILE A 909 31.74 -13.48 -13.36
C ILE A 909 32.56 -12.64 -12.38
N ARG A 910 32.05 -12.46 -11.15
CA ARG A 910 32.78 -11.77 -10.06
C ARG A 910 33.02 -12.71 -8.88
N GLN A 911 33.95 -12.34 -8.01
CA GLN A 911 34.39 -13.12 -6.85
C GLN A 911 34.47 -12.24 -5.61
N TYR A 912 33.88 -12.70 -4.51
CA TYR A 912 33.82 -11.98 -3.24
C TYR A 912 34.25 -12.93 -2.11
N ASP A 913 35.17 -12.49 -1.26
CA ASP A 913 35.54 -13.21 -0.05
C ASP A 913 34.45 -13.06 1.02
N LEU A 914 34.04 -14.18 1.64
CA LEU A 914 32.95 -14.23 2.63
C LEU A 914 33.42 -13.76 4.02
N GLU A 915 32.70 -12.79 4.58
CA GLU A 915 32.89 -12.29 5.94
C GLU A 915 31.79 -12.88 6.84
N TYR A 916 31.94 -14.14 7.25
CA TYR A 916 30.92 -14.94 7.96
C TYR A 916 30.33 -14.33 9.25
N ASP A 917 30.95 -13.30 9.84
CA ASP A 917 30.45 -12.54 10.99
C ASP A 917 29.64 -11.29 10.60
N LYS A 918 29.70 -10.89 9.33
CA LYS A 918 29.03 -9.72 8.74
C LYS A 918 27.99 -10.07 7.68
N ASP A 919 28.23 -11.08 6.86
CA ASP A 919 27.36 -11.48 5.76
C ASP A 919 26.07 -12.11 6.28
N GLU A 920 24.91 -11.54 5.92
CA GLU A 920 23.61 -11.92 6.49
C GLU A 920 22.75 -12.73 5.52
N PHE A 921 22.54 -12.18 4.32
CA PHE A 921 21.74 -12.79 3.27
C PHE A 921 22.10 -12.24 1.89
N ILE A 922 21.80 -13.02 0.84
CA ILE A 922 21.85 -12.63 -0.56
C ILE A 922 20.43 -12.64 -1.11
N VAL A 923 20.05 -11.62 -1.91
CA VAL A 923 18.84 -11.61 -2.73
C VAL A 923 19.23 -11.74 -4.20
N ILE A 924 18.46 -12.51 -4.96
CA ILE A 924 18.62 -12.76 -6.40
C ILE A 924 17.23 -12.65 -7.02
N ALA A 925 17.04 -11.83 -8.06
CA ALA A 925 15.73 -11.68 -8.69
C ALA A 925 15.76 -11.19 -10.15
N SER A 926 14.66 -11.44 -10.87
CA SER A 926 14.28 -10.82 -12.15
C SER A 926 14.05 -9.31 -12.01
N ASP A 927 14.06 -8.56 -13.12
CA ASP A 927 13.92 -7.09 -13.07
C ASP A 927 12.53 -6.64 -12.66
N GLY A 928 11.51 -7.48 -12.79
CA GLY A 928 10.19 -7.32 -12.15
C GLY A 928 10.23 -7.09 -10.62
N LEU A 929 11.34 -7.40 -9.92
CA LEU A 929 11.59 -6.88 -8.57
C LEU A 929 12.28 -5.50 -8.61
N TRP A 930 13.39 -5.40 -9.35
CA TRP A 930 14.34 -4.28 -9.28
C TRP A 930 13.85 -2.99 -9.96
N ASP A 931 12.93 -3.06 -10.91
CA ASP A 931 12.29 -1.90 -11.55
C ASP A 931 11.39 -1.13 -10.57
N VAL A 932 10.93 -1.79 -9.49
CA VAL A 932 10.16 -1.17 -8.40
C VAL A 932 10.90 -1.11 -7.06
N PHE A 933 12.16 -1.55 -7.00
CA PHE A 933 12.98 -1.56 -5.79
C PHE A 933 14.45 -1.20 -6.08
N THR A 934 14.96 -0.17 -5.42
CA THR A 934 16.42 -0.02 -5.30
C THR A 934 17.02 -1.12 -4.43
N SER A 935 18.29 -1.49 -4.68
CA SER A 935 19.01 -2.51 -3.93
C SER A 935 19.06 -2.21 -2.41
N SER A 936 19.10 -0.94 -2.04
CA SER A 936 19.02 -0.47 -0.65
C SER A 936 17.66 -0.76 -0.01
N GLU A 937 16.57 -0.44 -0.70
CA GLU A 937 15.22 -0.71 -0.18
C GLU A 937 14.95 -2.20 0.01
N VAL A 938 15.50 -3.08 -0.85
CA VAL A 938 15.43 -4.53 -0.65
C VAL A 938 16.12 -4.95 0.64
N VAL A 939 17.32 -4.42 0.91
CA VAL A 939 18.05 -4.75 2.15
C VAL A 939 17.31 -4.22 3.37
N THR A 940 16.87 -2.96 3.36
CA THR A 940 16.09 -2.35 4.45
C THR A 940 14.77 -3.08 4.70
N PHE A 941 13.96 -3.34 3.67
CA PHE A 941 12.71 -4.09 3.80
C PHE A 941 12.91 -5.48 4.43
N VAL A 942 13.99 -6.18 4.04
CA VAL A 942 14.33 -7.49 4.65
C VAL A 942 14.74 -7.34 6.11
N GLN A 943 15.43 -6.26 6.49
CA GLN A 943 15.75 -5.95 7.88
C GLN A 943 14.51 -5.60 8.70
N ASP A 944 13.62 -4.74 8.21
CA ASP A 944 12.40 -4.26 8.90
C ASP A 944 11.38 -5.40 9.13
N VAL A 945 11.28 -6.33 8.18
CA VAL A 945 10.53 -7.57 8.38
C VAL A 945 11.20 -8.44 9.45
N MET A 946 12.53 -8.48 9.51
CA MET A 946 13.26 -9.32 10.48
C MET A 946 13.36 -8.72 11.88
N SER A 947 13.36 -7.40 12.03
CA SER A 947 13.13 -6.72 13.31
C SER A 947 11.70 -7.02 13.78
N GLY A 948 10.71 -6.77 12.90
CA GLY A 948 9.29 -6.80 13.20
C GLY A 948 8.65 -5.41 13.25
N GLU A 949 9.34 -4.37 12.79
CA GLU A 949 8.78 -3.02 12.61
C GLU A 949 7.75 -3.00 11.46
N LEU A 950 7.93 -3.84 10.43
CA LEU A 950 6.86 -4.17 9.48
C LEU A 950 5.94 -5.26 10.06
N GLY A 951 4.79 -4.82 10.59
CA GLY A 951 3.64 -5.68 10.87
C GLY A 951 2.93 -6.16 9.60
N GLY A 952 2.12 -7.22 9.70
CA GLY A 952 1.28 -7.65 8.59
C GLY A 952 0.19 -6.62 8.33
N ARG A 953 0.11 -6.09 7.10
CA ARG A 953 -0.96 -5.16 6.71
C ARG A 953 -2.30 -5.90 6.73
N GLU A 954 -3.31 -5.31 7.36
CA GLU A 954 -4.66 -5.88 7.41
C GLU A 954 -5.35 -5.84 6.04
N ALA A 955 -6.34 -6.73 5.87
CA ALA A 955 -7.34 -6.74 4.80
C ALA A 955 -6.86 -6.45 3.36
N TRP A 956 -6.35 -7.48 2.67
CA TRP A 956 -6.20 -7.45 1.20
C TRP A 956 -6.82 -8.68 0.52
N SER A 957 -8.13 -8.64 0.32
CA SER A 957 -8.87 -9.64 -0.48
C SER A 957 -8.66 -9.42 -1.99
N SER A 958 -7.43 -9.69 -2.46
CA SER A 958 -7.03 -9.88 -3.87
C SER A 958 -7.81 -9.11 -4.95
N GLY A 959 -7.49 -7.84 -5.14
CA GLY A 959 -7.87 -7.09 -6.35
C GLY A 959 -6.94 -7.39 -7.56
N GLY A 960 -7.48 -7.26 -8.77
CA GLY A 960 -6.75 -7.24 -10.05
C GLY A 960 -6.20 -8.58 -10.56
N HIS A 961 -5.31 -9.23 -9.80
CA HIS A 961 -4.39 -10.23 -10.36
C HIS A 961 -4.99 -11.64 -10.44
N SER A 962 -5.11 -12.19 -11.66
CA SER A 962 -5.94 -13.38 -11.94
C SER A 962 -5.43 -14.77 -11.47
N ASP A 963 -4.30 -14.89 -10.77
CA ASP A 963 -3.88 -16.14 -10.09
C ASP A 963 -3.01 -15.94 -8.83
N THR A 964 -3.19 -14.83 -8.09
CA THR A 964 -2.41 -14.53 -6.87
C THR A 964 -2.84 -15.34 -5.64
N ARG A 965 -2.80 -16.68 -5.74
CA ARG A 965 -3.01 -17.60 -4.60
C ARG A 965 -1.81 -17.67 -3.64
N VAL A 966 -1.41 -16.51 -3.12
CA VAL A 966 -0.52 -16.35 -1.97
C VAL A 966 -1.38 -15.98 -0.76
N PRO A 967 -1.55 -16.87 0.25
CA PRO A 967 -2.38 -16.56 1.41
C PRO A 967 -1.90 -15.31 2.14
N ILE A 968 -2.84 -14.37 2.37
CA ILE A 968 -2.64 -13.19 3.21
C ILE A 968 -2.25 -13.65 4.63
N PHE A 969 -1.34 -12.92 5.28
CA PHE A 969 -0.80 -13.34 6.58
C PHE A 969 -0.97 -12.25 7.65
N GLU A 970 -1.78 -12.58 8.64
CA GLU A 970 -2.11 -11.75 9.81
C GLU A 970 -1.04 -11.87 10.90
N TRP A 971 -0.74 -10.78 11.62
CA TRP A 971 0.15 -10.79 12.79
C TRP A 971 -0.26 -9.72 13.81
N SER A 972 -0.88 -10.15 14.91
CA SER A 972 -0.99 -9.32 16.11
C SER A 972 0.36 -9.21 16.84
N GLN A 973 0.62 -8.09 17.52
CA GLN A 973 1.87 -7.88 18.29
C GLN A 973 1.89 -8.62 19.66
N GLN A 974 1.22 -9.77 19.79
CA GLN A 974 0.94 -10.43 21.08
C GLN A 974 2.16 -10.99 21.85
N TYR A 975 3.40 -10.92 21.33
CA TYR A 975 4.56 -11.63 21.89
C TYR A 975 5.80 -10.75 22.07
N THR A 976 5.67 -9.69 22.88
CA THR A 976 6.76 -8.75 23.20
C THR A 976 7.79 -9.33 24.18
N SER A 977 7.47 -10.38 24.93
CA SER A 977 8.30 -10.89 26.05
C SER A 977 8.94 -12.28 25.82
N ASP A 978 8.31 -13.21 25.08
CA ASP A 978 8.83 -14.57 24.94
C ASP A 978 9.89 -14.71 23.82
N ARG A 979 11.15 -14.84 24.25
CA ARG A 979 12.31 -15.16 23.40
C ARG A 979 12.14 -16.44 22.57
N SER A 980 11.35 -17.40 23.03
CA SER A 980 11.07 -18.66 22.31
C SER A 980 10.17 -18.39 21.08
N MET A 981 9.08 -17.65 21.27
CA MET A 981 8.15 -17.29 20.22
C MET A 981 8.73 -16.27 19.24
N ILE A 982 9.50 -15.27 19.71
CA ILE A 982 10.26 -14.35 18.84
C ILE A 982 11.24 -15.12 17.94
N LYS A 983 11.91 -16.14 18.46
CA LYS A 983 12.83 -17.00 17.70
C LYS A 983 12.11 -17.93 16.72
N ALA A 984 10.88 -18.35 17.02
CA ALA A 984 10.02 -19.07 16.09
C ALA A 984 9.48 -18.16 14.98
N ALA A 985 9.07 -16.93 15.32
CA ALA A 985 8.60 -15.91 14.39
C ALA A 985 9.68 -15.54 13.36
N ARG A 986 10.89 -15.19 13.81
CA ARG A 986 12.03 -14.90 12.93
C ARG A 986 12.38 -16.07 12.02
N ARG A 987 12.24 -17.33 12.47
CA ARG A 987 12.42 -18.52 11.62
C ARG A 987 11.35 -18.64 10.53
N ARG A 988 10.08 -18.34 10.83
CA ARG A 988 9.00 -18.30 9.83
C ARG A 988 9.28 -17.21 8.78
N ARG A 989 9.59 -15.99 9.23
CA ARG A 989 9.92 -14.85 8.35
C ARG A 989 11.10 -15.16 7.41
N LYS A 990 12.21 -15.74 7.89
CA LYS A 990 13.34 -16.15 7.02
C LYS A 990 12.95 -17.14 5.91
N VAL A 991 11.94 -18.00 6.13
CA VAL A 991 11.45 -18.96 5.12
C VAL A 991 10.47 -18.31 4.14
N GLN A 992 9.74 -17.27 4.57
CA GLN A 992 8.72 -16.58 3.76
C GLN A 992 9.22 -15.29 3.08
N ILE A 993 10.43 -14.81 3.38
CA ILE A 993 10.92 -13.49 2.96
C ILE A 993 10.85 -13.21 1.45
N ALA A 994 11.10 -14.20 0.59
CA ALA A 994 10.98 -14.02 -0.86
C ALA A 994 9.52 -13.74 -1.28
N LYS A 995 8.54 -14.33 -0.57
CA LYS A 995 7.11 -14.04 -0.82
C LYS A 995 6.75 -12.61 -0.41
N TYR A 996 7.31 -12.12 0.70
CA TYR A 996 7.08 -10.74 1.13
C TYR A 996 7.69 -9.73 0.14
N LEU A 997 8.88 -10.01 -0.40
CA LEU A 997 9.48 -9.19 -1.46
C LEU A 997 8.62 -9.17 -2.73
N VAL A 998 8.15 -10.33 -3.21
CA VAL A 998 7.22 -10.43 -4.33
C VAL A 998 5.90 -9.69 -4.05
N GLN A 999 5.34 -9.81 -2.85
CA GLN A 999 4.10 -9.12 -2.47
C GLN A 999 4.28 -7.59 -2.40
N GLU A 1000 5.41 -7.10 -1.88
CA GLU A 1000 5.71 -5.66 -1.86
C GLU A 1000 6.05 -5.12 -3.26
N ALA A 1001 6.62 -5.94 -4.16
CA ALA A 1001 6.85 -5.57 -5.56
C ALA A 1001 5.52 -5.37 -6.31
N LEU A 1002 4.57 -6.32 -6.17
CA LEU A 1002 3.21 -6.17 -6.71
C LEU A 1002 2.50 -4.94 -6.10
N PHE A 1003 2.62 -4.72 -4.78
CA PHE A 1003 2.08 -3.52 -4.13
C PHE A 1003 2.69 -2.22 -4.71
N ARG A 1004 3.97 -2.24 -5.06
CA ARG A 1004 4.68 -1.10 -5.68
C ARG A 1004 4.35 -0.92 -7.17
N GLY A 1005 3.50 -1.76 -7.75
CA GLY A 1005 2.97 -1.60 -9.11
C GLY A 1005 3.77 -2.30 -10.21
N THR A 1006 4.58 -3.30 -9.90
CA THR A 1006 5.19 -4.15 -10.95
C THR A 1006 4.11 -4.98 -11.65
N SER A 1007 4.06 -4.90 -12.97
CA SER A 1007 3.15 -5.68 -13.83
C SER A 1007 3.82 -6.93 -14.41
N ASP A 1008 5.08 -7.18 -14.04
CA ASP A 1008 5.92 -8.21 -14.63
C ASP A 1008 5.84 -9.59 -13.96
N ASN A 1009 6.50 -10.58 -14.55
CA ASN A 1009 6.92 -11.76 -13.81
C ASN A 1009 7.89 -11.35 -12.69
N VAL A 1010 7.76 -11.92 -11.50
CA VAL A 1010 8.67 -11.64 -10.38
C VAL A 1010 9.10 -12.94 -9.71
N SER A 1011 10.37 -13.30 -9.86
CA SER A 1011 11.01 -14.43 -9.19
C SER A 1011 12.10 -13.94 -8.26
N VAL A 1012 12.03 -14.36 -6.99
CA VAL A 1012 12.95 -13.94 -5.93
C VAL A 1012 13.48 -15.16 -5.20
N VAL A 1013 14.80 -15.23 -5.07
CA VAL A 1013 15.52 -16.20 -4.24
C VAL A 1013 16.32 -15.45 -3.18
N VAL A 1014 16.04 -15.72 -1.90
CA VAL A 1014 16.79 -15.17 -0.77
C VAL A 1014 17.56 -16.27 -0.06
N VAL A 1015 18.88 -16.15 -0.02
CA VAL A 1015 19.82 -17.12 0.57
C VAL A 1015 20.37 -16.56 1.88
N TRP A 1016 19.95 -17.12 3.02
CA TRP A 1016 20.45 -16.72 4.33
C TRP A 1016 21.78 -17.40 4.64
N LEU A 1017 22.79 -16.58 4.95
CA LEU A 1017 24.14 -17.00 5.35
C LEU A 1017 24.27 -17.12 6.88
N ARG A 1018 23.32 -16.53 7.63
CA ARG A 1018 23.24 -16.44 9.09
C ARG A 1018 21.83 -16.73 9.63
#